data_AF-A0A4E9DJH2-F1
#
_entry.id   AF-A0A4E9DJH2-F1
#
_cell.length_a   1.000
_cell.length_b   1.000
_cell.length_c   1.000
_cell.angle_alpha   90.00
_cell.angle_beta   90.00
_cell.angle_gamma   90.00
#
_symmetry.space_group_name_H-M   'P 1'
#
loop_
_entity.id
_entity.type
_entity.pdbx_description
1 polymer ?
#
loop_
_entity_poly.entity_id
_entity_poly.type
_entity_poly.pdbx_seq_one_letter_code
_entity_poly.pdbx_strand_id
1 'polypeptide(L)'
;MLYRLSNRTALYRLQALSRQVRNISMMKEAIVSSGPEVEIVDSPIPKAGPGQVVTKIAFAASNPKDWKRPLYWGAKGTGNQGDEHAGVVHEVGEGVYEFNPGDRVAAMHEMKTPGGSYAEYGLSPAYTTFKLPDNTSFQEGAAIPLTALTAACALYARLKLPEPWLPVPDSEKIPLVIWGASSAVGSYAIQLAKCSNIHPLICIAGKAQEHVESLINRTKGDTVIDYRKGRNTVIQEMKHHLGNQKLEYAFDAISEGGSYQAICDVLDKTTGKITLIIPAQSYSDIPKTISKSVTTVASIHEDLKDFGYVFTRYFSKGLEDGWLKAHPQEVITGGLEGIQQGLENLENGKASAVKYVYKIVDTPAYDTYQTSLTGRYCSQELSHLFSQRSRHSTWRKLWLYLAESEKELGIPTITDEALEQMRANLVVTDDDFETARVEEKIRRHHVHAFGQVAPAAAGIIHYGATSCFVTDNTELILMRDALDLLIPKLAKVLSNLQSFALEWKNEPTLSFTHLQPAQISTVGKRAAAWAQDLLMDLNEFERVRADLKFRGAQGTTGTQASFLEIFAGDHDKCDKLNELLCQKAGFEECYDISTQTYTRKVDCLVANAVTGFGTSVTKIASDLRHLATMKEVGEPREKGQIGSSAMAYKQNPMRSERIASLARVLQGKAANFQSTHSTQWMERSLDDSACRRMDIPEMFLLADAIAITLQNVTEGLVVFPLKIHSNIMAELPFMITENVIMRLVAMGVSRQEAHEQIRVLSFEASHQVQSLGKPNDMVERIKKTDFFKPIWADLDDMMKPELYIGRSAQLVDKFCGPGGKLEKKLQPYQEVIQKAKAAELNV
;
A
#
# COMPACT_ATOMS: atom_id res chain seq x y z
N MET A 1 -38.75 -5.06 -39.88
CA MET A 1 -38.68 -5.67 -38.52
C MET A 1 -37.38 -6.43 -38.28
N LEU A 2 -36.91 -7.27 -39.23
CA LEU A 2 -35.69 -8.10 -39.09
C LEU A 2 -34.39 -7.33 -38.76
N TYR A 3 -34.18 -6.13 -39.31
CA TYR A 3 -32.96 -5.33 -39.09
C TYR A 3 -32.76 -4.78 -37.65
N ARG A 4 -33.78 -4.85 -36.77
CA ARG A 4 -33.67 -4.40 -35.36
C ARG A 4 -33.37 -5.53 -34.37
N LEU A 5 -33.45 -6.79 -34.80
CA LEU A 5 -33.25 -7.96 -33.92
C LEU A 5 -31.78 -8.37 -33.80
N SER A 6 -30.97 -8.22 -34.85
CA SER A 6 -29.52 -8.52 -34.82
C SER A 6 -28.74 -7.69 -33.79
N ASN A 7 -29.02 -6.38 -33.72
CA ASN A 7 -28.27 -5.47 -32.84
C ASN A 7 -28.60 -5.65 -31.34
N ARG A 8 -29.80 -6.11 -30.97
CA ARG A 8 -30.13 -6.35 -29.55
C ARG A 8 -29.38 -7.56 -28.98
N THR A 9 -29.23 -8.63 -29.75
CA THR A 9 -28.51 -9.84 -29.31
C THR A 9 -27.00 -9.58 -29.15
N ALA A 10 -26.42 -8.71 -29.99
CA ALA A 10 -25.05 -8.23 -29.84
C ALA A 10 -24.87 -7.38 -28.55
N LEU A 11 -25.80 -6.45 -28.28
CA LEU A 11 -25.75 -5.60 -27.10
C LEU A 11 -25.86 -6.39 -25.79
N TYR A 12 -26.77 -7.38 -25.73
CA TYR A 12 -26.92 -8.25 -24.56
C TYR A 12 -25.69 -9.15 -24.33
N ARG A 13 -25.03 -9.64 -25.39
CA ARG A 13 -23.75 -10.37 -25.25
C ARG A 13 -22.65 -9.46 -24.72
N LEU A 14 -22.52 -8.23 -25.20
CA LEU A 14 -21.56 -7.24 -24.70
C LEU A 14 -21.82 -6.84 -23.22
N GLN A 15 -23.09 -6.73 -22.82
CA GLN A 15 -23.46 -6.45 -21.42
C GLN A 15 -23.26 -7.66 -20.49
N ALA A 16 -23.48 -8.88 -20.97
CA ALA A 16 -23.15 -10.10 -20.23
C ALA A 16 -21.62 -10.27 -20.04
N LEU A 17 -20.84 -10.09 -21.13
CA LEU A 17 -19.37 -10.10 -21.08
C LEU A 17 -18.82 -9.02 -20.13
N SER A 18 -19.32 -7.79 -20.17
CA SER A 18 -18.86 -6.74 -19.25
C SER A 18 -19.26 -6.96 -17.78
N ARG A 19 -20.35 -7.70 -17.50
CA ARG A 19 -20.63 -8.22 -16.14
C ARG A 19 -19.64 -9.30 -15.75
N GLN A 20 -19.22 -10.18 -16.67
CA GLN A 20 -18.26 -11.25 -16.46
C GLN A 20 -16.79 -10.80 -16.31
N VAL A 21 -16.47 -9.52 -16.48
CA VAL A 21 -15.09 -9.00 -16.35
C VAL A 21 -14.82 -8.23 -15.04
N ARG A 22 -15.79 -7.49 -14.49
CA ARG A 22 -15.56 -6.47 -13.42
C ARG A 22 -15.28 -6.98 -11.97
N ASN A 23 -14.92 -8.24 -11.85
CA ASN A 23 -14.00 -8.83 -10.86
C ASN A 23 -13.52 -10.12 -11.51
N ILE A 24 -12.30 -10.19 -11.95
CA ILE A 24 -11.51 -11.25 -11.36
C ILE A 24 -10.51 -10.49 -10.49
N SER A 25 -9.67 -11.15 -9.70
CA SER A 25 -8.60 -10.35 -9.09
C SER A 25 -7.75 -9.82 -10.19
N MET A 26 -7.37 -8.57 -10.06
CA MET A 26 -6.42 -8.01 -10.99
C MET A 26 -5.06 -8.26 -10.38
N MET A 27 -4.40 -9.29 -10.88
CA MET A 27 -2.95 -9.38 -10.80
C MET A 27 -2.35 -8.63 -11.98
N LYS A 28 -1.09 -8.23 -11.86
CA LYS A 28 -0.29 -7.90 -13.03
C LYS A 28 0.18 -9.17 -13.73
N GLU A 29 0.10 -9.17 -15.06
CA GLU A 29 0.83 -10.11 -15.90
C GLU A 29 1.52 -9.39 -17.07
N ALA A 30 2.56 -10.01 -17.61
CA ALA A 30 3.31 -9.51 -18.76
C ALA A 30 2.94 -10.29 -20.04
N ILE A 31 2.42 -9.56 -21.03
CA ILE A 31 2.07 -10.05 -22.36
C ILE A 31 3.26 -9.82 -23.28
N VAL A 32 3.76 -10.89 -23.92
CA VAL A 32 4.90 -10.81 -24.83
C VAL A 32 4.41 -10.80 -26.29
N SER A 33 4.94 -9.88 -27.09
CA SER A 33 4.71 -9.76 -28.53
C SER A 33 5.99 -10.09 -29.33
N SER A 34 5.88 -10.14 -30.66
CA SER A 34 7.06 -10.24 -31.53
C SER A 34 7.97 -9.00 -31.37
N GLY A 35 9.29 -9.18 -31.42
CA GLY A 35 10.28 -8.11 -31.23
C GLY A 35 10.77 -7.93 -29.78
N PRO A 36 10.92 -9.03 -29.03
CA PRO A 36 10.20 -9.31 -27.78
C PRO A 36 9.71 -8.07 -26.98
N GLU A 37 8.71 -7.34 -27.50
CA GLU A 37 8.04 -6.26 -26.77
C GLU A 37 7.19 -6.84 -25.63
N VAL A 38 7.26 -6.25 -24.42
CA VAL A 38 6.43 -6.66 -23.27
C VAL A 38 5.48 -5.55 -22.83
N GLU A 39 4.22 -5.90 -22.63
CA GLU A 39 3.18 -5.03 -22.08
C GLU A 39 2.69 -5.62 -20.74
N ILE A 40 2.76 -4.84 -19.66
CA ILE A 40 2.19 -5.23 -18.36
C ILE A 40 0.71 -4.83 -18.33
N VAL A 41 -0.16 -5.80 -18.10
CA VAL A 41 -1.61 -5.64 -18.07
C VAL A 41 -2.19 -6.07 -16.72
N ASP A 42 -3.34 -5.50 -16.37
CA ASP A 42 -4.18 -6.02 -15.30
C ASP A 42 -4.97 -7.22 -15.81
N SER A 43 -4.69 -8.40 -15.26
CA SER A 43 -5.31 -9.66 -15.65
C SER A 43 -5.98 -10.42 -14.50
N PRO A 44 -7.01 -11.22 -14.79
CA PRO A 44 -7.61 -12.18 -13.88
C PRO A 44 -6.62 -13.12 -13.17
N ILE A 45 -6.55 -13.11 -11.82
CA ILE A 45 -5.96 -14.23 -11.07
C ILE A 45 -6.67 -15.52 -11.49
N PRO A 46 -5.93 -16.56 -11.93
CA PRO A 46 -6.52 -17.82 -12.35
C PRO A 46 -7.15 -18.56 -11.16
N LYS A 47 -8.17 -19.37 -11.45
CA LYS A 47 -8.78 -20.31 -10.50
C LYS A 47 -8.37 -21.73 -10.83
N ALA A 48 -8.16 -22.55 -9.80
CA ALA A 48 -7.71 -23.92 -9.93
C ALA A 48 -8.86 -24.83 -10.41
N GLY A 49 -8.81 -25.26 -11.68
CA GLY A 49 -9.66 -26.34 -12.17
C GLY A 49 -9.21 -27.71 -11.65
N PRO A 50 -9.97 -28.79 -11.93
CA PRO A 50 -9.62 -30.14 -11.50
C PRO A 50 -8.18 -30.53 -11.90
N GLY A 51 -7.41 -31.03 -10.95
CA GLY A 51 -6.00 -31.39 -11.13
C GLY A 51 -5.04 -30.21 -11.32
N GLN A 52 -5.44 -28.96 -11.02
CA GLN A 52 -4.60 -27.77 -11.15
C GLN A 52 -4.27 -27.13 -9.79
N VAL A 53 -3.19 -26.36 -9.78
CA VAL A 53 -2.63 -25.63 -8.64
C VAL A 53 -2.40 -24.19 -9.07
N VAL A 54 -2.88 -23.22 -8.30
CA VAL A 54 -2.53 -21.80 -8.45
C VAL A 54 -1.41 -21.50 -7.46
N THR A 55 -0.31 -20.94 -7.97
CA THR A 55 0.86 -20.53 -7.17
C THR A 55 0.93 -19.02 -7.13
N LYS A 56 1.07 -18.42 -5.94
CA LYS A 56 1.53 -17.03 -5.78
C LYS A 56 3.02 -17.00 -6.08
N ILE A 57 3.40 -16.38 -7.19
CA ILE A 57 4.75 -16.51 -7.76
C ILE A 57 5.73 -15.63 -6.98
N ALA A 58 6.81 -16.25 -6.50
CA ALA A 58 7.95 -15.53 -5.96
C ALA A 58 8.98 -15.23 -7.07
N PHE A 59 9.26 -16.23 -7.91
CA PHE A 59 10.16 -16.12 -9.05
C PHE A 59 9.59 -16.81 -10.31
N ALA A 60 9.73 -16.15 -11.45
CA ALA A 60 9.53 -16.74 -12.78
C ALA A 60 10.87 -16.87 -13.52
N ALA A 61 10.97 -17.75 -14.52
CA ALA A 61 12.18 -17.93 -15.33
C ALA A 61 11.89 -17.90 -16.83
N SER A 62 12.88 -17.43 -17.60
CA SER A 62 12.76 -17.32 -19.07
C SER A 62 13.43 -18.45 -19.85
N ASN A 63 12.90 -18.69 -21.05
CA ASN A 63 13.40 -19.68 -22.00
C ASN A 63 13.47 -19.11 -23.42
N PRO A 64 14.31 -19.67 -24.32
CA PRO A 64 14.36 -19.23 -25.72
C PRO A 64 13.02 -19.33 -26.47
N LYS A 65 12.11 -20.21 -26.05
CA LYS A 65 10.76 -20.33 -26.65
C LYS A 65 9.89 -19.10 -26.40
N ASP A 66 10.15 -18.33 -25.35
CA ASP A 66 9.31 -17.23 -24.88
C ASP A 66 9.33 -16.04 -25.84
N TRP A 67 10.47 -15.81 -26.52
CA TRP A 67 10.61 -14.83 -27.60
C TRP A 67 10.49 -15.48 -28.99
N LYS A 68 11.03 -16.69 -29.19
CA LYS A 68 10.94 -17.40 -30.50
C LYS A 68 9.49 -17.68 -30.90
N ARG A 69 8.60 -18.00 -29.96
CA ARG A 69 7.20 -18.32 -30.26
C ARG A 69 6.40 -17.10 -30.74
N PRO A 70 6.41 -15.94 -30.05
CA PRO A 70 5.88 -14.68 -30.59
C PRO A 70 6.52 -14.27 -31.92
N LEU A 71 7.82 -14.49 -32.12
CA LEU A 71 8.49 -14.13 -33.37
C LEU A 71 8.03 -14.97 -34.57
N TYR A 72 7.95 -16.30 -34.44
CA TYR A 72 7.66 -17.19 -35.57
C TYR A 72 6.17 -17.43 -35.83
N TRP A 73 5.31 -17.34 -34.81
CA TRP A 73 3.88 -17.66 -34.92
C TRP A 73 2.97 -16.62 -34.26
N GLY A 74 3.51 -15.47 -33.87
CA GLY A 74 2.79 -14.45 -33.14
C GLY A 74 2.26 -13.29 -33.98
N ALA A 75 1.20 -12.66 -33.45
CA ALA A 75 0.78 -11.31 -33.78
C ALA A 75 1.16 -10.36 -32.62
N LYS A 76 0.74 -9.09 -32.66
CA LYS A 76 0.83 -8.21 -31.49
C LYS A 76 -0.14 -8.72 -30.40
N GLY A 77 0.33 -8.80 -29.15
CA GLY A 77 -0.46 -9.23 -27.99
C GLY A 77 -0.67 -10.75 -27.86
N THR A 78 0.39 -11.56 -28.05
CA THR A 78 0.28 -13.03 -28.11
C THR A 78 0.08 -13.78 -26.78
N GLY A 79 -0.31 -13.07 -25.73
CA GLY A 79 -0.51 -13.61 -24.40
C GLY A 79 0.80 -13.76 -23.61
N ASN A 80 0.65 -14.12 -22.34
CA ASN A 80 1.72 -14.49 -21.44
C ASN A 80 2.50 -15.70 -22.01
N GLN A 81 3.84 -15.61 -22.01
CA GLN A 81 4.74 -16.67 -22.52
C GLN A 81 5.58 -17.33 -21.43
N GLY A 82 5.45 -16.91 -20.18
CA GLY A 82 6.10 -17.57 -19.05
C GLY A 82 5.44 -18.93 -18.83
N ASP A 83 6.23 -20.00 -18.77
CA ASP A 83 5.70 -21.35 -18.57
C ASP A 83 6.35 -22.09 -17.38
N GLU A 84 7.14 -21.42 -16.54
CA GLU A 84 7.62 -21.99 -15.26
C GLU A 84 7.90 -20.94 -14.18
N HIS A 85 7.73 -21.36 -12.92
CA HIS A 85 7.90 -20.53 -11.73
C HIS A 85 8.19 -21.34 -10.48
N ALA A 86 8.51 -20.62 -9.41
CA ALA A 86 8.43 -21.10 -8.04
C ALA A 86 7.80 -20.05 -7.11
N GLY A 87 7.17 -20.53 -6.03
CA GLY A 87 6.47 -19.70 -5.07
C GLY A 87 5.69 -20.52 -4.06
N VAL A 88 4.60 -19.94 -3.56
CA VAL A 88 3.75 -20.54 -2.53
C VAL A 88 2.40 -20.92 -3.13
N VAL A 89 1.92 -22.13 -2.87
CA VAL A 89 0.58 -22.56 -3.29
C VAL A 89 -0.47 -21.63 -2.68
N HIS A 90 -1.34 -21.08 -3.53
CA HIS A 90 -2.44 -20.20 -3.15
C HIS A 90 -3.78 -20.95 -3.18
N GLU A 91 -4.04 -21.73 -4.23
CA GLU A 91 -5.28 -22.49 -4.41
C GLU A 91 -4.98 -23.85 -5.05
N VAL A 92 -5.77 -24.87 -4.74
CA VAL A 92 -5.70 -26.21 -5.35
C VAL A 92 -7.08 -26.64 -5.80
N GLY A 93 -7.16 -27.30 -6.95
CA GLY A 93 -8.41 -27.75 -7.56
C GLY A 93 -8.79 -29.18 -7.18
N GLU A 94 -9.98 -29.58 -7.59
CA GLU A 94 -10.53 -30.92 -7.32
C GLU A 94 -9.57 -32.04 -7.78
N GLY A 95 -9.38 -33.06 -6.94
CA GLY A 95 -8.49 -34.18 -7.24
C GLY A 95 -6.99 -33.92 -7.00
N VAL A 96 -6.59 -32.72 -6.58
CA VAL A 96 -5.25 -32.47 -6.03
C VAL A 96 -5.24 -32.85 -4.54
N TYR A 97 -4.36 -33.76 -4.15
CA TYR A 97 -4.32 -34.32 -2.79
C TYR A 97 -2.97 -34.19 -2.07
N GLU A 98 -1.92 -33.76 -2.76
CA GLU A 98 -0.55 -33.73 -2.25
C GLU A 98 -0.03 -32.31 -1.95
N PHE A 99 -0.67 -31.29 -2.55
CA PHE A 99 -0.36 -29.87 -2.37
C PHE A 99 -1.48 -29.21 -1.56
N ASN A 100 -1.09 -28.33 -0.64
CA ASN A 100 -1.98 -27.52 0.18
C ASN A 100 -1.59 -26.04 0.06
N PRO A 101 -2.53 -25.09 0.21
CA PRO A 101 -2.21 -23.68 0.37
C PRO A 101 -1.12 -23.47 1.43
N GLY A 102 -0.11 -22.67 1.11
CA GLY A 102 1.09 -22.47 1.94
C GLY A 102 2.30 -23.36 1.59
N ASP A 103 2.13 -24.45 0.81
CA ASP A 103 3.26 -25.27 0.37
C ASP A 103 4.25 -24.48 -0.52
N ARG A 104 5.55 -24.73 -0.31
CA ARG A 104 6.63 -24.23 -1.19
C ARG A 104 6.71 -25.12 -2.44
N VAL A 105 6.51 -24.55 -3.63
CA VAL A 105 6.49 -25.32 -4.88
C VAL A 105 7.26 -24.66 -6.02
N ALA A 106 7.68 -25.48 -6.97
CA ALA A 106 8.01 -25.08 -8.33
C ALA A 106 7.10 -25.82 -9.31
N ALA A 107 6.76 -25.18 -10.43
CA ALA A 107 5.82 -25.75 -11.39
C ALA A 107 6.07 -25.30 -12.83
N MET A 108 5.59 -26.10 -13.78
CA MET A 108 5.48 -25.73 -15.18
C MET A 108 4.00 -25.53 -15.58
N HIS A 109 3.68 -24.38 -16.16
CA HIS A 109 2.36 -24.04 -16.68
C HIS A 109 2.08 -24.74 -18.02
N GLU A 110 0.80 -24.96 -18.34
CA GLU A 110 0.38 -25.59 -19.59
C GLU A 110 0.54 -24.64 -20.77
N MET A 111 1.59 -24.87 -21.56
CA MET A 111 1.93 -23.97 -22.68
C MET A 111 0.75 -23.72 -23.61
N LYS A 112 0.56 -22.45 -24.00
CA LYS A 112 -0.54 -21.93 -24.85
C LYS A 112 -1.87 -21.70 -24.12
N THR A 113 -2.02 -22.00 -22.82
CA THR A 113 -3.23 -21.62 -22.04
C THR A 113 -3.07 -20.28 -21.30
N PRO A 114 -4.14 -19.69 -20.75
CA PRO A 114 -4.06 -18.55 -19.82
C PRO A 114 -3.53 -18.96 -18.44
N GLY A 115 -2.92 -18.01 -17.72
CA GLY A 115 -2.36 -18.25 -16.38
C GLY A 115 -0.85 -18.57 -16.38
N GLY A 116 -0.12 -18.07 -17.38
CA GLY A 116 1.33 -18.25 -17.51
C GLY A 116 2.13 -17.58 -16.39
N SER A 117 3.40 -17.98 -16.28
CA SER A 117 4.23 -17.65 -15.12
C SER A 117 4.78 -16.22 -15.07
N TYR A 118 4.63 -15.43 -16.13
CA TYR A 118 4.95 -13.99 -16.11
C TYR A 118 3.82 -13.18 -15.48
N ALA A 119 3.46 -13.51 -14.24
CA ALA A 119 2.38 -12.92 -13.49
C ALA A 119 2.63 -13.00 -11.98
N GLU A 120 1.83 -12.30 -11.17
CA GLU A 120 1.86 -12.45 -9.71
C GLU A 120 1.28 -13.81 -9.25
N TYR A 121 0.41 -14.43 -10.05
CA TYR A 121 -0.14 -15.77 -9.80
C TYR A 121 -0.14 -16.60 -11.09
N GLY A 122 0.43 -17.81 -11.03
CA GLY A 122 0.47 -18.75 -12.15
C GLY A 122 -0.41 -19.97 -11.89
N LEU A 123 -1.01 -20.49 -12.96
CA LEU A 123 -1.75 -21.75 -12.97
C LEU A 123 -0.83 -22.88 -13.44
N SER A 124 -0.89 -24.07 -12.83
CA SER A 124 -0.14 -25.23 -13.30
C SER A 124 -0.84 -26.52 -12.95
N PRO A 125 -0.82 -27.54 -13.82
CA PRO A 125 -1.27 -28.87 -13.45
C PRO A 125 -0.47 -29.46 -12.26
N ALA A 126 -1.12 -30.26 -11.43
CA ALA A 126 -0.45 -30.96 -10.33
C ALA A 126 0.64 -31.91 -10.84
N TYR A 127 0.45 -32.56 -12.00
CA TYR A 127 1.45 -33.42 -12.65
C TYR A 127 2.69 -32.69 -13.18
N THR A 128 2.68 -31.35 -13.22
CA THR A 128 3.86 -30.51 -13.51
C THR A 128 4.30 -29.63 -12.33
N THR A 129 3.68 -29.79 -11.17
CA THR A 129 4.01 -29.10 -9.90
C THR A 129 4.79 -30.04 -8.99
N PHE A 130 5.73 -29.54 -8.20
CA PHE A 130 6.47 -30.31 -7.18
C PHE A 130 6.91 -29.45 -6.00
N LYS A 131 7.10 -30.08 -4.83
CA LYS A 131 7.51 -29.38 -3.60
C LYS A 131 9.00 -29.02 -3.63
N LEU A 132 9.33 -27.85 -3.11
CA LEU A 132 10.70 -27.41 -2.88
C LEU A 132 11.08 -27.69 -1.43
N PRO A 133 12.17 -28.44 -1.16
CA PRO A 133 12.71 -28.58 0.20
C PRO A 133 13.16 -27.22 0.75
N ASP A 134 13.23 -27.09 2.08
CA ASP A 134 13.57 -25.82 2.75
C ASP A 134 14.95 -25.27 2.39
N ASN A 135 15.88 -26.14 2.01
CA ASN A 135 17.23 -25.77 1.56
C ASN A 135 17.28 -25.21 0.13
N THR A 136 16.18 -25.29 -0.64
CA THR A 136 16.10 -24.83 -2.03
C THR A 136 15.33 -23.51 -2.09
N SER A 137 15.97 -22.47 -2.63
CA SER A 137 15.34 -21.16 -2.79
C SER A 137 14.29 -21.16 -3.91
N PHE A 138 13.36 -20.20 -3.88
CA PHE A 138 12.44 -19.99 -5.01
C PHE A 138 13.18 -19.56 -6.29
N GLN A 139 14.33 -18.89 -6.17
CA GLN A 139 15.16 -18.51 -7.32
C GLN A 139 15.68 -19.75 -8.06
N GLU A 140 16.23 -20.71 -7.31
CA GLU A 140 16.68 -22.01 -7.85
C GLU A 140 15.50 -22.83 -8.35
N GLY A 141 14.41 -22.89 -7.57
CA GLY A 141 13.19 -23.60 -7.91
C GLY A 141 12.60 -23.18 -9.25
N ALA A 142 12.55 -21.88 -9.55
CA ALA A 142 12.02 -21.37 -10.82
C ALA A 142 12.87 -21.78 -12.04
N ALA A 143 14.15 -22.14 -11.86
CA ALA A 143 15.04 -22.48 -12.96
C ALA A 143 14.96 -23.96 -13.39
N ILE A 144 14.13 -24.78 -12.74
CA ILE A 144 14.07 -26.24 -12.94
C ILE A 144 12.97 -26.69 -13.92
N PRO A 145 11.67 -26.40 -13.70
CA PRO A 145 10.57 -27.24 -14.15
C PRO A 145 10.57 -27.56 -15.64
N LEU A 146 10.52 -26.54 -16.50
CA LEU A 146 10.37 -26.73 -17.95
C LEU A 146 11.61 -27.41 -18.53
N THR A 147 12.78 -26.92 -18.13
CA THR A 147 14.06 -27.37 -18.70
C THR A 147 14.48 -28.77 -18.23
N ALA A 148 14.16 -29.15 -16.99
CA ALA A 148 14.41 -30.50 -16.48
C ALA A 148 13.41 -31.52 -17.05
N LEU A 149 12.13 -31.15 -17.14
CA LEU A 149 11.11 -31.98 -17.81
C LEU A 149 11.42 -32.20 -19.29
N THR A 150 11.94 -31.18 -19.99
CA THR A 150 12.40 -31.31 -21.38
C THR A 150 13.53 -32.35 -21.51
N ALA A 151 14.51 -32.31 -20.60
CA ALA A 151 15.61 -33.28 -20.58
C ALA A 151 15.12 -34.70 -20.29
N ALA A 152 14.21 -34.88 -19.33
CA ALA A 152 13.60 -36.18 -19.05
C ALA A 152 12.84 -36.73 -20.26
N CYS A 153 12.03 -35.91 -20.94
CA CYS A 153 11.34 -36.32 -22.17
C CYS A 153 12.31 -36.78 -23.26
N ALA A 154 13.43 -36.07 -23.45
CA ALA A 154 14.43 -36.43 -24.45
C ALA A 154 15.05 -37.81 -24.17
N LEU A 155 15.54 -38.03 -22.96
CA LEU A 155 16.26 -39.26 -22.60
C LEU A 155 15.33 -40.48 -22.52
N TYR A 156 14.21 -40.34 -21.82
CA TYR A 156 13.40 -41.48 -21.40
C TYR A 156 12.17 -41.69 -22.29
N ALA A 157 11.41 -40.63 -22.59
CA ALA A 157 10.21 -40.77 -23.42
C ALA A 157 10.48 -40.84 -24.93
N ARG A 158 11.60 -40.29 -25.42
CA ARG A 158 11.96 -40.25 -26.86
C ARG A 158 13.11 -41.19 -27.22
N LEU A 159 14.25 -41.12 -26.53
CA LEU A 159 15.37 -42.05 -26.77
C LEU A 159 15.15 -43.45 -26.16
N LYS A 160 14.28 -43.57 -25.15
CA LYS A 160 14.00 -44.82 -24.40
C LYS A 160 15.24 -45.41 -23.74
N LEU A 161 16.03 -44.53 -23.11
CA LEU A 161 17.14 -44.91 -22.25
C LEU A 161 16.63 -45.41 -20.88
N PRO A 162 17.40 -46.22 -20.14
CA PRO A 162 17.00 -46.71 -18.81
C PRO A 162 16.77 -45.58 -17.81
N GLU A 163 15.67 -45.61 -17.08
CA GLU A 163 15.26 -44.55 -16.17
C GLU A 163 16.14 -44.47 -14.90
N PRO A 164 16.19 -43.32 -14.20
CA PRO A 164 17.08 -43.11 -13.04
C PRO A 164 16.93 -44.11 -11.88
N TRP A 165 15.77 -44.74 -11.75
CA TRP A 165 15.48 -45.76 -10.74
C TRP A 165 15.80 -47.20 -11.19
N LEU A 166 16.25 -47.37 -12.44
CA LEU A 166 16.75 -48.63 -13.01
C LEU A 166 18.11 -48.37 -13.72
N PRO A 167 19.16 -47.96 -12.99
CA PRO A 167 20.44 -47.58 -13.58
C PRO A 167 21.14 -48.75 -14.29
N VAL A 168 21.88 -48.41 -15.35
CA VAL A 168 22.69 -49.35 -16.13
C VAL A 168 23.78 -49.99 -15.24
N PRO A 169 24.01 -51.32 -15.30
CA PRO A 169 25.10 -51.95 -14.57
C PRO A 169 26.48 -51.47 -15.03
N ASP A 170 27.46 -51.35 -14.12
CA ASP A 170 28.83 -50.87 -14.45
C ASP A 170 29.59 -51.71 -15.49
N SER A 171 29.12 -52.92 -15.79
CA SER A 171 29.63 -53.79 -16.86
C SER A 171 29.17 -53.39 -18.27
N GLU A 172 28.12 -52.57 -18.37
CA GLU A 172 27.52 -52.13 -19.63
C GLU A 172 27.81 -50.63 -19.87
N LYS A 173 27.89 -50.23 -21.15
CA LYS A 173 28.16 -48.85 -21.55
C LYS A 173 27.19 -48.43 -22.63
N ILE A 174 26.61 -47.24 -22.45
CA ILE A 174 25.70 -46.61 -23.41
C ILE A 174 26.28 -45.24 -23.74
N PRO A 175 27.11 -45.12 -24.80
CA PRO A 175 27.60 -43.83 -25.26
C PRO A 175 26.44 -42.91 -25.67
N LEU A 176 26.42 -41.70 -25.11
CA LEU A 176 25.39 -40.70 -25.36
C LEU A 176 26.04 -39.35 -25.72
N VAL A 177 25.72 -38.81 -26.90
CA VAL A 177 26.05 -37.42 -27.24
C VAL A 177 24.99 -36.48 -26.68
N ILE A 178 25.41 -35.44 -25.96
CA ILE A 178 24.55 -34.32 -25.52
C ILE A 178 25.08 -33.04 -26.15
N TRP A 179 24.45 -32.56 -27.22
CA TRP A 179 24.81 -31.30 -27.85
C TRP A 179 24.10 -30.13 -27.16
N GLY A 180 24.83 -29.06 -26.86
CA GLY A 180 24.34 -27.97 -26.02
C GLY A 180 24.42 -28.28 -24.53
N ALA A 181 25.39 -29.08 -24.11
CA ALA A 181 25.58 -29.55 -22.73
C ALA A 181 25.60 -28.42 -21.68
N SER A 182 26.10 -27.23 -22.04
CA SER A 182 26.14 -26.05 -21.15
C SER A 182 24.83 -25.24 -21.10
N SER A 183 23.79 -25.63 -21.84
CA SER A 183 22.44 -25.04 -21.71
C SER A 183 21.73 -25.57 -20.47
N ALA A 184 20.63 -24.94 -20.05
CA ALA A 184 19.79 -25.45 -18.96
C ALA A 184 19.30 -26.88 -19.23
N VAL A 185 18.73 -27.14 -20.42
CA VAL A 185 18.25 -28.47 -20.82
C VAL A 185 19.39 -29.49 -20.89
N GLY A 186 20.54 -29.13 -21.46
CA GLY A 186 21.73 -29.99 -21.51
C GLY A 186 22.28 -30.32 -20.12
N SER A 187 22.26 -29.35 -19.20
CA SER A 187 22.72 -29.53 -17.81
C SER A 187 21.86 -30.53 -17.04
N TYR A 188 20.53 -30.45 -17.20
CA TYR A 188 19.63 -31.43 -16.58
C TYR A 188 19.73 -32.81 -17.26
N ALA A 189 19.98 -32.87 -18.58
CA ALA A 189 20.21 -34.14 -19.27
C ALA A 189 21.47 -34.87 -18.76
N ILE A 190 22.56 -34.14 -18.46
CA ILE A 190 23.76 -34.73 -17.84
C ILE A 190 23.46 -35.27 -16.44
N GLN A 191 22.77 -34.49 -15.60
CA GLN A 191 22.42 -34.90 -14.23
C GLN A 191 21.54 -36.17 -14.25
N LEU A 192 20.51 -36.20 -15.10
CA LEU A 192 19.63 -37.35 -15.25
C LEU A 192 20.34 -38.59 -15.82
N ALA A 193 21.15 -38.42 -16.87
CA ALA A 193 21.91 -39.52 -17.46
C ALA A 193 22.89 -40.16 -16.46
N LYS A 194 23.50 -39.35 -15.57
CA LYS A 194 24.33 -39.85 -14.46
C LYS A 194 23.54 -40.68 -13.44
N CYS A 195 22.31 -40.28 -13.10
CA CYS A 195 21.45 -41.10 -12.23
C CYS A 195 21.11 -42.45 -12.87
N SER A 196 20.94 -42.49 -14.20
CA SER A 196 20.80 -43.72 -14.99
C SER A 196 22.11 -44.51 -15.20
N ASN A 197 23.27 -44.03 -14.69
CA ASN A 197 24.62 -44.56 -14.96
C ASN A 197 24.97 -44.66 -16.47
N ILE A 198 24.41 -43.79 -17.31
CA ILE A 198 24.63 -43.76 -18.75
C ILE A 198 25.99 -43.09 -19.04
N HIS A 199 26.95 -43.89 -19.49
CA HIS A 199 28.31 -43.47 -19.77
C HIS A 199 28.90 -44.23 -20.97
N PRO A 200 29.84 -43.63 -21.73
CA PRO A 200 30.37 -42.28 -21.58
C PRO A 200 29.45 -41.18 -22.14
N LEU A 201 29.37 -40.06 -21.43
CA LEU A 201 28.70 -38.84 -21.90
C LEU A 201 29.66 -38.00 -22.77
N ILE A 202 29.29 -37.79 -24.03
CA ILE A 202 30.03 -36.97 -24.98
C ILE A 202 29.32 -35.61 -25.09
N CYS A 203 29.74 -34.67 -24.24
CA CYS A 203 29.08 -33.39 -24.04
C CYS A 203 29.66 -32.33 -24.98
N ILE A 204 28.82 -31.69 -25.81
CA ILE A 204 29.28 -30.64 -26.74
C ILE A 204 28.91 -29.26 -26.18
N ALA A 205 29.90 -28.42 -25.88
CA ALA A 205 29.72 -27.12 -25.23
C ALA A 205 30.71 -26.05 -25.70
N GLY A 206 30.30 -24.78 -25.67
CA GLY A 206 31.06 -23.64 -26.22
C GLY A 206 31.97 -22.96 -25.20
N LYS A 207 31.67 -21.71 -24.82
CA LYS A 207 32.47 -20.94 -23.84
C LYS A 207 32.37 -21.50 -22.42
N ALA A 208 31.20 -21.97 -22.01
CA ALA A 208 30.93 -22.43 -20.64
C ALA A 208 31.22 -23.93 -20.43
N GLN A 209 32.44 -24.37 -20.74
CA GLN A 209 32.85 -25.77 -20.56
C GLN A 209 33.05 -26.13 -19.09
N GLU A 210 33.58 -25.21 -18.28
CA GLU A 210 33.81 -25.41 -16.84
C GLU A 210 32.52 -25.77 -16.08
N HIS A 211 31.39 -25.15 -16.47
CA HIS A 211 30.08 -25.53 -15.95
C HIS A 211 29.74 -27.00 -16.26
N VAL A 212 30.04 -27.48 -17.47
CA VAL A 212 29.81 -28.88 -17.87
C VAL A 212 30.78 -29.82 -17.16
N GLU A 213 32.05 -29.44 -16.99
CA GLU A 213 33.03 -30.24 -16.21
C GLU A 213 32.57 -30.44 -14.76
N SER A 214 31.90 -29.45 -14.16
CA SER A 214 31.32 -29.59 -12.81
C SER A 214 30.19 -30.63 -12.72
N LEU A 215 29.59 -31.00 -13.86
CA LEU A 215 28.46 -31.92 -13.94
C LEU A 215 28.83 -33.34 -14.36
N ILE A 216 29.87 -33.56 -15.17
CA ILE A 216 30.23 -34.90 -15.71
C ILE A 216 31.11 -35.73 -14.77
N ASN A 217 31.42 -36.98 -15.13
CA ASN A 217 32.40 -37.81 -14.45
C ASN A 217 33.47 -38.36 -15.41
N ARG A 218 34.64 -37.71 -15.44
CA ARG A 218 35.79 -38.11 -16.27
C ARG A 218 36.25 -39.55 -16.03
N THR A 219 36.05 -40.15 -14.83
CA THR A 219 36.48 -41.53 -14.55
C THR A 219 35.59 -42.59 -15.22
N LYS A 220 34.36 -42.22 -15.60
CA LYS A 220 33.44 -43.07 -16.39
C LYS A 220 33.66 -42.95 -17.91
N GLY A 221 34.61 -42.10 -18.33
CA GLY A 221 34.92 -41.83 -19.73
C GLY A 221 34.19 -40.62 -20.32
N ASP A 222 33.49 -39.83 -19.49
CA ASP A 222 32.81 -38.63 -19.96
C ASP A 222 33.80 -37.58 -20.49
N THR A 223 33.32 -36.75 -21.43
CA THR A 223 34.15 -35.71 -22.04
C THR A 223 33.37 -34.48 -22.46
N VAL A 224 34.06 -33.35 -22.53
CA VAL A 224 33.56 -32.09 -23.09
C VAL A 224 34.33 -31.77 -24.37
N ILE A 225 33.60 -31.50 -25.45
CA ILE A 225 34.13 -31.16 -26.78
C ILE A 225 33.68 -29.75 -27.15
N ASP A 226 34.62 -28.95 -27.68
CA ASP A 226 34.33 -27.58 -28.11
C ASP A 226 33.84 -27.52 -29.57
N TYR A 227 32.56 -27.19 -29.78
CA TYR A 227 32.02 -27.05 -31.12
C TYR A 227 32.67 -25.93 -31.94
N ARG A 228 33.28 -24.93 -31.28
CA ARG A 228 33.94 -23.79 -31.92
C ARG A 228 35.22 -24.19 -32.68
N LYS A 229 35.76 -25.39 -32.43
CA LYS A 229 36.86 -25.99 -33.21
C LYS A 229 36.45 -26.41 -34.64
N GLY A 230 35.16 -26.32 -34.98
CA GLY A 230 34.61 -26.63 -36.31
C GLY A 230 34.17 -28.10 -36.47
N ARG A 231 33.15 -28.32 -37.32
CA ARG A 231 32.45 -29.61 -37.50
C ARG A 231 33.38 -30.82 -37.65
N ASN A 232 34.42 -30.72 -38.49
CA ASN A 232 35.33 -31.84 -38.74
C ASN A 232 36.11 -32.25 -37.49
N THR A 233 36.59 -31.27 -36.71
CA THR A 233 37.30 -31.50 -35.44
C THR A 233 36.38 -32.14 -34.42
N VAL A 234 35.13 -31.66 -34.31
CA VAL A 234 34.11 -32.23 -33.42
C VAL A 234 33.80 -33.68 -33.77
N ILE A 235 33.63 -33.99 -35.06
CA ILE A 235 33.41 -35.37 -35.55
C ILE A 235 34.61 -36.28 -35.22
N GLN A 236 35.84 -35.77 -35.33
CA GLN A 236 37.06 -36.50 -34.97
C GLN A 236 37.16 -36.73 -33.45
N GLU A 237 36.92 -35.70 -32.62
CA GLU A 237 36.94 -35.83 -31.15
C GLU A 237 35.83 -36.78 -30.67
N MET A 238 34.62 -36.72 -31.24
CA MET A 238 33.53 -37.67 -30.93
C MET A 238 33.92 -39.12 -31.27
N LYS A 239 34.50 -39.37 -32.46
CA LYS A 239 34.97 -40.71 -32.87
C LYS A 239 36.13 -41.21 -32.00
N HIS A 240 37.05 -40.32 -31.62
CA HIS A 240 38.17 -40.65 -30.73
C HIS A 240 37.69 -41.12 -29.35
N HIS A 241 36.77 -40.38 -28.73
CA HIS A 241 36.22 -40.73 -27.41
C HIS A 241 35.28 -41.95 -27.43
N LEU A 242 34.59 -42.19 -28.54
CA LEU A 242 33.77 -43.39 -28.74
C LEU A 242 34.61 -44.67 -28.87
N GLY A 243 35.77 -44.57 -29.55
CA GLY A 243 36.65 -45.70 -29.84
C GLY A 243 35.98 -46.71 -30.78
N ASN A 244 35.99 -47.99 -30.39
CA ASN A 244 35.37 -49.08 -31.16
C ASN A 244 33.88 -49.30 -30.85
N GLN A 245 33.27 -48.48 -29.98
CA GLN A 245 31.85 -48.60 -29.63
C GLN A 245 30.96 -48.02 -30.74
N LYS A 246 29.69 -48.42 -30.77
CA LYS A 246 28.66 -47.77 -31.59
C LYS A 246 28.08 -46.57 -30.83
N LEU A 247 27.87 -45.45 -31.51
CA LEU A 247 27.08 -44.35 -30.97
C LEU A 247 25.63 -44.57 -31.41
N GLU A 248 24.80 -45.08 -30.51
CA GLU A 248 23.40 -45.37 -30.80
C GLU A 248 22.45 -44.25 -30.37
N TYR A 249 22.87 -43.37 -29.45
CA TYR A 249 22.00 -42.36 -28.83
C TYR A 249 22.59 -40.96 -28.89
N ALA A 250 21.78 -39.99 -29.29
CA ALA A 250 22.14 -38.57 -29.21
C ALA A 250 20.93 -37.68 -28.88
N PHE A 251 21.15 -36.70 -28.02
CA PHE A 251 20.23 -35.60 -27.75
C PHE A 251 20.86 -34.28 -28.17
N ASP A 252 20.16 -33.54 -29.03
CA ASP A 252 20.54 -32.20 -29.44
C ASP A 252 19.63 -31.14 -28.80
N ALA A 253 20.11 -30.53 -27.72
CA ALA A 253 19.41 -29.48 -27.00
C ALA A 253 19.54 -28.09 -27.65
N ILE A 254 20.09 -27.99 -28.87
CA ILE A 254 20.21 -26.74 -29.64
C ILE A 254 19.53 -26.86 -31.01
N SER A 255 19.81 -27.91 -31.77
CA SER A 255 19.30 -28.22 -33.13
C SER A 255 19.58 -27.19 -34.25
N GLU A 256 20.07 -26.00 -33.90
CA GLU A 256 20.56 -24.94 -34.81
C GLU A 256 22.07 -25.07 -35.10
N GLY A 257 22.55 -24.36 -36.14
CA GLY A 257 24.00 -24.15 -36.36
C GLY A 257 24.79 -25.34 -36.91
N GLY A 258 24.15 -26.35 -37.52
CA GLY A 258 24.84 -27.52 -38.09
C GLY A 258 25.10 -28.67 -37.09
N SER A 259 24.54 -28.55 -35.89
CA SER A 259 24.64 -29.48 -34.75
C SER A 259 24.22 -30.91 -35.13
N TYR A 260 22.95 -31.11 -35.49
CA TYR A 260 22.43 -32.43 -35.81
C TYR A 260 23.14 -33.12 -36.98
N GLN A 261 23.65 -32.37 -37.97
CA GLN A 261 24.43 -32.95 -39.07
C GLN A 261 25.77 -33.51 -38.57
N ALA A 262 26.47 -32.80 -37.68
CA ALA A 262 27.71 -33.28 -37.08
C ALA A 262 27.49 -34.53 -36.20
N ILE A 263 26.36 -34.59 -35.48
CA ILE A 263 25.94 -35.79 -34.73
C ILE A 263 25.68 -36.95 -35.70
N CYS A 264 24.88 -36.72 -36.75
CA CYS A 264 24.51 -37.75 -37.72
C CYS A 264 25.72 -38.36 -38.44
N ASP A 265 26.84 -37.63 -38.60
CA ASP A 265 28.09 -38.16 -39.19
C ASP A 265 28.82 -39.20 -38.31
N VAL A 266 28.49 -39.28 -37.02
CA VAL A 266 29.08 -40.22 -36.05
C VAL A 266 28.08 -41.28 -35.59
N LEU A 267 26.79 -40.94 -35.52
CA LEU A 267 25.70 -41.83 -35.12
C LEU A 267 25.64 -43.10 -36.01
N ASP A 268 25.39 -44.27 -35.40
CA ASP A 268 25.27 -45.55 -36.11
C ASP A 268 24.16 -45.48 -37.17
N LYS A 269 24.47 -45.94 -38.39
CA LYS A 269 23.57 -45.81 -39.54
C LYS A 269 22.42 -46.82 -39.54
N THR A 270 22.38 -47.77 -38.61
CA THR A 270 21.42 -48.87 -38.54
C THR A 270 20.62 -48.88 -37.23
N THR A 271 21.24 -48.55 -36.09
CA THR A 271 20.60 -48.54 -34.77
C THR A 271 20.48 -47.14 -34.17
N GLY A 272 21.07 -46.12 -34.82
CA GLY A 272 21.13 -44.75 -34.33
C GLY A 272 19.77 -44.09 -34.09
N LYS A 273 19.63 -43.46 -32.94
CA LYS A 273 18.48 -42.67 -32.49
C LYS A 273 18.93 -41.26 -32.12
N ILE A 274 18.25 -40.26 -32.67
CA ILE A 274 18.46 -38.85 -32.34
C ILE A 274 17.16 -38.18 -31.94
N THR A 275 17.22 -37.34 -30.91
CA THR A 275 16.12 -36.42 -30.57
C THR A 275 16.58 -34.97 -30.55
N LEU A 276 15.70 -34.08 -31.01
CA LEU A 276 15.97 -32.69 -31.42
C LEU A 276 14.97 -31.75 -30.74
N ILE A 277 15.27 -30.47 -30.53
CA ILE A 277 14.46 -29.58 -29.68
C ILE A 277 13.66 -28.49 -30.45
N ILE A 278 13.82 -28.36 -31.77
CA ILE A 278 13.16 -27.30 -32.56
C ILE A 278 12.09 -27.88 -33.51
N PRO A 279 10.78 -27.74 -33.23
CA PRO A 279 9.73 -28.28 -34.09
C PRO A 279 9.59 -27.61 -35.46
N ALA A 280 10.11 -26.38 -35.62
CA ALA A 280 9.93 -25.55 -36.81
C ALA A 280 10.83 -25.91 -38.00
N GLN A 281 11.86 -26.74 -37.78
CA GLN A 281 12.96 -26.93 -38.71
C GLN A 281 12.76 -28.16 -39.59
N SER A 282 13.09 -28.06 -40.88
CA SER A 282 13.22 -29.26 -41.73
C SER A 282 14.45 -30.05 -41.31
N TYR A 283 14.23 -31.33 -41.01
CA TYR A 283 15.28 -32.32 -40.73
C TYR A 283 15.38 -33.35 -41.87
N SER A 284 15.13 -32.92 -43.11
CA SER A 284 15.20 -33.71 -44.34
C SER A 284 16.54 -34.41 -44.55
N ASP A 285 17.60 -33.83 -44.00
CA ASP A 285 18.99 -34.20 -44.27
C ASP A 285 19.46 -35.34 -43.34
N ILE A 286 18.63 -35.73 -42.36
CA ILE A 286 18.89 -36.88 -41.49
C ILE A 286 18.62 -38.17 -42.30
N PRO A 287 19.60 -39.10 -42.41
CA PRO A 287 19.42 -40.36 -43.13
C PRO A 287 18.19 -41.13 -42.64
N LYS A 288 17.36 -41.65 -43.56
CA LYS A 288 16.13 -42.42 -43.26
C LYS A 288 16.37 -43.69 -42.42
N THR A 289 17.62 -44.13 -42.31
CA THR A 289 18.02 -45.30 -41.52
C THR A 289 18.33 -44.95 -40.05
N ILE A 290 18.42 -43.66 -39.72
CA ILE A 290 18.49 -43.15 -38.35
C ILE A 290 17.07 -42.87 -37.84
N SER A 291 16.74 -43.36 -36.66
CA SER A 291 15.48 -43.05 -35.99
C SER A 291 15.51 -41.62 -35.45
N LYS A 292 14.60 -40.77 -35.93
CA LYS A 292 14.52 -39.35 -35.56
C LYS A 292 13.25 -39.06 -34.79
N SER A 293 13.38 -38.41 -33.64
CA SER A 293 12.28 -37.80 -32.90
C SER A 293 12.51 -36.29 -32.69
N VAL A 294 11.47 -35.57 -32.31
CA VAL A 294 11.57 -34.18 -31.82
C VAL A 294 11.00 -34.19 -30.40
N THR A 295 11.79 -33.70 -29.45
CA THR A 295 11.37 -33.50 -28.06
C THR A 295 10.72 -32.14 -27.94
N THR A 296 9.46 -32.13 -27.49
CA THR A 296 8.78 -30.94 -26.99
C THR A 296 8.21 -31.26 -25.62
N VAL A 297 8.43 -30.37 -24.66
CA VAL A 297 7.89 -30.49 -23.31
C VAL A 297 6.36 -30.35 -23.28
N ALA A 298 5.75 -29.84 -24.36
CA ALA A 298 4.29 -29.86 -24.58
C ALA A 298 3.70 -31.26 -24.41
N SER A 299 4.46 -32.30 -24.77
CA SER A 299 4.07 -33.72 -24.67
C SER A 299 3.58 -34.08 -23.25
N ILE A 300 4.09 -33.43 -22.19
CA ILE A 300 3.67 -33.70 -20.80
C ILE A 300 2.22 -33.27 -20.54
N HIS A 301 1.72 -32.25 -21.24
CA HIS A 301 0.30 -31.86 -21.19
C HIS A 301 -0.57 -32.66 -22.17
N GLU A 302 0.05 -33.50 -23.01
CA GLU A 302 -0.57 -34.32 -24.04
C GLU A 302 -0.51 -35.81 -23.65
N ASP A 303 0.45 -36.58 -24.19
CA ASP A 303 0.60 -38.04 -24.02
C ASP A 303 1.43 -38.48 -22.81
N LEU A 304 2.16 -37.57 -22.15
CA LEU A 304 3.16 -37.87 -21.10
C LEU A 304 2.81 -37.32 -19.71
N LYS A 305 1.52 -37.29 -19.34
CA LYS A 305 1.06 -36.75 -18.03
C LYS A 305 1.62 -37.51 -16.83
N ASP A 306 1.47 -38.83 -16.82
CA ASP A 306 1.97 -39.70 -15.74
C ASP A 306 3.50 -39.68 -15.66
N PHE A 307 4.17 -39.55 -16.81
CA PHE A 307 5.61 -39.36 -16.89
C PHE A 307 6.04 -38.04 -16.24
N GLY A 308 5.34 -36.93 -16.52
CA GLY A 308 5.53 -35.65 -15.85
C GLY A 308 5.34 -35.76 -14.33
N TYR A 309 4.26 -36.44 -13.90
CA TYR A 309 3.96 -36.69 -12.49
C TYR A 309 5.12 -37.42 -11.80
N VAL A 310 5.60 -38.54 -12.35
CA VAL A 310 6.73 -39.30 -11.76
C VAL A 310 8.00 -38.45 -11.68
N PHE A 311 8.40 -37.79 -12.78
CA PHE A 311 9.64 -37.04 -12.82
C PHE A 311 9.66 -35.82 -11.90
N THR A 312 8.53 -35.14 -11.73
CA THR A 312 8.45 -33.96 -10.86
C THR A 312 8.56 -34.33 -9.37
N ARG A 313 8.00 -35.46 -8.92
CA ARG A 313 8.26 -35.97 -7.55
C ARG A 313 9.71 -36.46 -7.41
N TYR A 314 10.27 -37.05 -8.46
CA TYR A 314 11.69 -37.42 -8.49
C TYR A 314 12.61 -36.19 -8.43
N PHE A 315 12.20 -35.02 -8.95
CA PHE A 315 12.93 -33.76 -8.79
C PHE A 315 12.88 -33.21 -7.36
N SER A 316 11.73 -33.26 -6.66
CA SER A 316 11.68 -32.96 -5.21
C SER A 316 12.69 -33.81 -4.44
N LYS A 317 12.67 -35.13 -4.66
CA LYS A 317 13.64 -36.05 -4.06
C LYS A 317 15.07 -35.72 -4.45
N GLY A 318 15.33 -35.34 -5.69
CA GLY A 318 16.68 -35.00 -6.15
C GLY A 318 17.27 -33.73 -5.55
N LEU A 319 16.42 -32.75 -5.23
CA LEU A 319 16.81 -31.55 -4.49
C LEU A 319 17.11 -31.87 -3.03
N GLU A 320 16.30 -32.74 -2.42
CA GLU A 320 16.48 -33.23 -1.04
C GLU A 320 17.76 -34.08 -0.89
N ASP A 321 17.98 -35.03 -1.80
CA ASP A 321 19.19 -35.86 -1.87
C ASP A 321 20.43 -35.08 -2.36
N GLY A 322 20.25 -33.89 -2.92
CA GLY A 322 21.32 -33.01 -3.44
C GLY A 322 21.98 -33.45 -4.75
N TRP A 323 21.46 -34.49 -5.43
CA TRP A 323 21.96 -34.89 -6.75
C TRP A 323 21.44 -34.01 -7.89
N LEU A 324 20.23 -33.45 -7.73
CA LEU A 324 19.67 -32.46 -8.65
C LEU A 324 20.03 -31.07 -8.14
N LYS A 325 20.64 -30.26 -9.01
CA LYS A 325 20.96 -28.86 -8.77
C LYS A 325 20.36 -28.01 -9.89
N ALA A 326 19.77 -26.89 -9.50
CA ALA A 326 19.26 -25.91 -10.45
C ALA A 326 20.39 -25.39 -11.35
N HIS A 327 20.11 -25.27 -12.65
CA HIS A 327 21.01 -24.59 -13.58
C HIS A 327 21.22 -23.13 -13.11
N PRO A 328 22.44 -22.57 -13.16
CA PRO A 328 22.73 -21.25 -12.59
C PRO A 328 21.76 -20.17 -13.07
N GLN A 329 21.42 -19.24 -12.18
CA GLN A 329 20.45 -18.18 -12.48
C GLN A 329 21.10 -16.80 -12.40
N GLU A 330 20.58 -15.88 -13.21
CA GLU A 330 20.89 -14.45 -13.15
C GLU A 330 19.58 -13.69 -12.93
N VAL A 331 19.48 -12.93 -11.84
CA VAL A 331 18.27 -12.17 -11.50
C VAL A 331 18.25 -10.87 -12.30
N ILE A 332 17.23 -10.69 -13.15
CA ILE A 332 16.95 -9.41 -13.79
C ILE A 332 16.03 -8.61 -12.87
N THR A 333 16.44 -7.39 -12.53
CA THR A 333 15.73 -6.49 -11.59
C THR A 333 14.46 -5.88 -12.21
N GLY A 334 13.51 -5.46 -11.35
CA GLY A 334 12.27 -4.78 -11.78
C GLY A 334 11.03 -5.67 -11.85
N GLY A 335 11.09 -6.90 -11.34
CA GLY A 335 9.95 -7.82 -11.36
C GLY A 335 9.45 -8.10 -12.78
N LEU A 336 8.16 -7.85 -13.03
CA LEU A 336 7.57 -8.02 -14.36
C LEU A 336 8.16 -7.09 -15.43
N GLU A 337 8.64 -5.89 -15.07
CA GLU A 337 9.25 -4.94 -16.00
C GLU A 337 10.61 -5.43 -16.54
N GLY A 338 11.30 -6.27 -15.76
CA GLY A 338 12.58 -6.87 -16.16
C GLY A 338 12.47 -7.91 -17.28
N ILE A 339 11.25 -8.39 -17.59
CA ILE A 339 11.04 -9.52 -18.50
C ILE A 339 11.53 -9.20 -19.91
N GLN A 340 11.18 -8.03 -20.45
CA GLN A 340 11.64 -7.61 -21.79
C GLN A 340 13.16 -7.68 -21.91
N GLN A 341 13.89 -7.11 -20.94
CA GLN A 341 15.35 -7.11 -21.00
C GLN A 341 15.94 -8.53 -20.99
N GLY A 342 15.36 -9.45 -20.22
CA GLY A 342 15.80 -10.85 -20.22
C GLY A 342 15.49 -11.59 -21.54
N LEU A 343 14.36 -11.29 -22.18
CA LEU A 343 14.01 -11.85 -23.49
C LEU A 343 14.91 -11.30 -24.61
N GLU A 344 15.16 -9.99 -24.63
CA GLU A 344 16.16 -9.36 -25.52
C GLU A 344 17.55 -9.98 -25.32
N ASN A 345 17.95 -10.26 -24.07
CA ASN A 345 19.24 -10.89 -23.76
C ASN A 345 19.32 -12.33 -24.30
N LEU A 346 18.21 -13.09 -24.27
CA LEU A 346 18.12 -14.43 -24.87
C LEU A 346 18.14 -14.38 -26.40
N GLU A 347 17.41 -13.45 -27.02
CA GLU A 347 17.39 -13.26 -28.48
C GLU A 347 18.78 -12.90 -29.02
N ASN A 348 19.46 -11.97 -28.35
CA ASN A 348 20.81 -11.55 -28.69
C ASN A 348 21.92 -12.54 -28.25
N GLY A 349 21.55 -13.73 -27.73
CA GLY A 349 22.49 -14.79 -27.37
C GLY A 349 23.47 -14.42 -26.25
N LYS A 350 23.11 -13.51 -25.34
CA LYS A 350 23.97 -13.07 -24.22
C LYS A 350 24.06 -14.10 -23.09
N ALA A 351 23.04 -14.95 -22.93
CA ALA A 351 23.01 -15.98 -21.88
C ALA A 351 24.12 -17.03 -22.09
N SER A 352 24.94 -17.25 -21.06
CA SER A 352 26.08 -18.19 -21.09
C SER A 352 26.10 -19.06 -19.83
N ALA A 353 25.47 -20.24 -19.91
CA ALA A 353 25.26 -21.16 -18.79
C ALA A 353 24.54 -20.52 -17.57
N VAL A 354 23.67 -19.55 -17.85
CA VAL A 354 22.74 -18.95 -16.89
C VAL A 354 21.33 -18.95 -17.49
N LYS A 355 20.33 -18.96 -16.61
CA LYS A 355 18.91 -18.75 -16.93
C LYS A 355 18.45 -17.44 -16.27
N TYR A 356 17.81 -16.54 -17.02
CA TYR A 356 17.32 -15.30 -16.43
C TYR A 356 16.05 -15.56 -15.63
N VAL A 357 16.00 -15.02 -14.41
CA VAL A 357 14.89 -15.15 -13.46
C VAL A 357 14.46 -13.79 -12.95
N TYR A 358 13.20 -13.67 -12.55
CA TYR A 358 12.55 -12.40 -12.19
C TYR A 358 11.86 -12.54 -10.84
N LYS A 359 12.20 -11.68 -9.87
CA LYS A 359 11.57 -11.67 -8.54
C LYS A 359 10.30 -10.82 -8.60
N ILE A 360 9.13 -11.47 -8.69
CA ILE A 360 7.89 -10.80 -9.11
C ILE A 360 7.41 -9.70 -8.15
N VAL A 361 7.66 -9.88 -6.85
CA VAL A 361 7.33 -8.86 -5.81
C VAL A 361 8.12 -7.55 -5.94
N ASP A 362 9.18 -7.51 -6.76
CA ASP A 362 9.97 -6.29 -7.03
C ASP A 362 9.40 -5.46 -8.20
N THR A 363 8.19 -5.75 -8.66
CA THR A 363 7.46 -4.93 -9.64
C THR A 363 7.08 -3.59 -9.00
N PRO A 364 7.45 -2.42 -9.58
CA PRO A 364 7.27 -1.12 -8.92
C PRO A 364 5.81 -0.74 -8.60
N ALA A 365 5.61 -0.10 -7.44
CA ALA A 365 4.31 0.44 -7.01
C ALA A 365 4.16 1.96 -7.26
N TYR A 366 5.23 2.62 -7.70
CA TYR A 366 5.35 4.09 -7.77
C TYR A 366 4.59 4.73 -8.95
N ASP A 367 4.18 3.94 -9.92
CA ASP A 367 3.51 4.36 -11.15
C ASP A 367 1.99 4.54 -10.99
N THR A 368 1.50 4.44 -9.75
CA THR A 368 0.10 4.67 -9.38
C THR A 368 -0.02 5.82 -8.38
N TYR A 369 -1.06 6.65 -8.51
CA TYR A 369 -1.32 7.73 -7.56
C TYR A 369 -1.65 7.17 -6.18
N GLN A 370 -0.84 7.55 -5.19
CA GLN A 370 -1.08 7.30 -3.77
C GLN A 370 -1.40 8.62 -3.07
N THR A 371 -2.41 8.64 -2.20
CA THR A 371 -2.72 9.86 -1.43
C THR A 371 -1.57 10.21 -0.47
N SER A 372 -1.10 11.45 -0.52
CA SER A 372 -0.01 11.91 0.35
C SER A 372 -0.40 11.93 1.83
N LEU A 373 -1.70 11.83 2.17
CA LEU A 373 -2.16 11.77 3.56
C LEU A 373 -1.57 10.55 4.28
N THR A 374 -1.82 9.34 3.74
CA THR A 374 -1.39 8.07 4.34
C THR A 374 0.08 7.76 4.12
N GLY A 375 0.69 8.28 3.05
CA GLY A 375 2.11 8.11 2.77
C GLY A 375 3.04 9.10 3.48
N ARG A 376 2.53 10.21 4.05
CA ARG A 376 3.39 11.32 4.51
C ARG A 376 2.92 12.11 5.73
N TYR A 377 1.62 12.21 6.01
CA TYR A 377 1.12 13.25 6.93
C TYR A 377 0.38 12.74 8.17
N CYS A 378 -0.43 11.68 8.06
CA CYS A 378 -1.21 11.18 9.18
C CYS A 378 -0.44 10.17 10.05
N SER A 379 -1.00 9.86 11.21
CA SER A 379 -0.57 8.76 12.07
C SER A 379 -0.87 7.38 11.49
N GLN A 380 -0.11 6.37 11.91
CA GLN A 380 -0.33 4.99 11.47
C GLN A 380 -1.64 4.43 12.04
N GLU A 381 -1.98 4.82 13.26
CA GLU A 381 -3.18 4.40 13.98
C GLU A 381 -4.45 4.80 13.22
N LEU A 382 -4.54 6.05 12.76
CA LEU A 382 -5.72 6.54 12.03
C LEU A 382 -5.75 6.05 10.57
N SER A 383 -4.59 5.91 9.93
CA SER A 383 -4.46 5.26 8.62
C SER A 383 -4.96 3.80 8.68
N HIS A 384 -4.58 3.07 9.73
CA HIS A 384 -5.05 1.72 9.98
C HIS A 384 -6.55 1.67 10.30
N LEU A 385 -7.09 2.61 11.09
CA LEU A 385 -8.52 2.68 11.41
C LEU A 385 -9.40 2.76 10.15
N PHE A 386 -9.04 3.60 9.18
CA PHE A 386 -9.78 3.74 7.91
C PHE A 386 -9.36 2.74 6.82
N SER A 387 -8.48 1.79 7.12
CA SER A 387 -8.08 0.74 6.18
C SER A 387 -9.26 -0.16 5.81
N GLN A 388 -9.17 -0.82 4.64
CA GLN A 388 -10.19 -1.80 4.26
C GLN A 388 -10.26 -2.95 5.27
N ARG A 389 -9.13 -3.40 5.85
CA ARG A 389 -9.10 -4.48 6.85
C ARG A 389 -9.91 -4.12 8.07
N SER A 390 -9.72 -2.91 8.61
CA SER A 390 -10.52 -2.40 9.73
C SER A 390 -12.01 -2.35 9.39
N ARG A 391 -12.40 -1.76 8.25
CA ARG A 391 -13.81 -1.68 7.82
C ARG A 391 -14.48 -3.05 7.72
N HIS A 392 -13.86 -4.02 7.02
CA HIS A 392 -14.46 -5.34 6.78
C HIS A 392 -14.41 -6.23 8.03
N SER A 393 -13.38 -6.08 8.89
CA SER A 393 -13.34 -6.76 10.19
C SER A 393 -14.44 -6.23 11.14
N THR A 394 -14.76 -4.94 11.09
CA THR A 394 -15.91 -4.38 11.81
C THR A 394 -17.24 -4.90 11.26
N TRP A 395 -17.36 -5.17 9.95
CA TRP A 395 -18.54 -5.89 9.41
C TRP A 395 -18.69 -7.30 10.00
N ARG A 396 -17.59 -8.07 10.10
CA ARG A 396 -17.59 -9.38 10.77
C ARG A 396 -17.98 -9.30 12.24
N LYS A 397 -17.47 -8.31 12.98
CA LYS A 397 -17.88 -8.03 14.37
C LYS A 397 -19.36 -7.71 14.50
N LEU A 398 -19.91 -6.86 13.62
CA LEU A 398 -21.33 -6.50 13.62
C LEU A 398 -22.23 -7.71 13.31
N TRP A 399 -21.85 -8.56 12.36
CA TRP A 399 -22.57 -9.82 12.11
C TRP A 399 -22.54 -10.77 13.31
N LEU A 400 -21.40 -10.86 14.02
CA LEU A 400 -21.32 -11.64 15.26
C LEU A 400 -22.24 -11.05 16.34
N TYR A 401 -22.21 -9.72 16.55
CA TYR A 401 -23.07 -9.07 17.55
C TYR A 401 -24.56 -9.28 17.24
N LEU A 402 -24.95 -9.28 15.96
CA LEU A 402 -26.30 -9.60 15.53
C LEU A 402 -26.67 -11.04 15.89
N ALA A 403 -25.88 -12.02 15.44
CA ALA A 403 -26.15 -13.43 15.67
C ALA A 403 -26.18 -13.80 17.17
N GLU A 404 -25.28 -13.25 17.98
CA GLU A 404 -25.31 -13.42 19.44
C GLU A 404 -26.61 -12.86 20.05
N SER A 405 -27.02 -11.66 19.64
CA SER A 405 -28.21 -11.00 20.19
C SER A 405 -29.51 -11.70 19.76
N GLU A 406 -29.60 -12.13 18.49
CA GLU A 406 -30.73 -12.93 17.99
C GLU A 406 -30.84 -14.27 18.73
N LYS A 407 -29.70 -14.91 19.05
CA LYS A 407 -29.68 -16.13 19.85
C LYS A 407 -30.15 -15.88 21.29
N GLU A 408 -29.66 -14.82 21.94
CA GLU A 408 -30.10 -14.39 23.28
C GLU A 408 -31.62 -14.12 23.33
N LEU A 409 -32.21 -13.65 22.23
CA LEU A 409 -33.65 -13.41 22.07
C LEU A 409 -34.47 -14.64 21.65
N GLY A 410 -33.82 -15.80 21.55
CA GLY A 410 -34.46 -17.11 21.37
C GLY A 410 -34.62 -17.56 19.92
N ILE A 411 -33.78 -17.10 18.99
CA ILE A 411 -33.72 -17.66 17.63
C ILE A 411 -32.93 -19.00 17.66
N PRO A 412 -33.60 -20.16 17.48
CA PRO A 412 -33.00 -21.47 17.79
C PRO A 412 -32.09 -22.00 16.68
N THR A 413 -32.06 -21.36 15.51
CA THR A 413 -31.23 -21.75 14.36
C THR A 413 -29.76 -21.32 14.50
N ILE A 414 -29.43 -20.48 15.48
CA ILE A 414 -28.07 -19.97 15.71
C ILE A 414 -27.36 -20.85 16.75
N THR A 415 -26.43 -21.69 16.29
CA THR A 415 -25.69 -22.65 17.13
C THR A 415 -24.47 -22.00 17.81
N ASP A 416 -23.96 -22.60 18.88
CA ASP A 416 -22.69 -22.15 19.49
C ASP A 416 -21.50 -22.33 18.53
N GLU A 417 -21.48 -23.44 17.79
CA GLU A 417 -20.48 -23.70 16.74
C GLU A 417 -20.41 -22.57 15.69
N ALA A 418 -21.56 -22.08 15.24
CA ALA A 418 -21.62 -20.94 14.31
C ALA A 418 -20.98 -19.68 14.91
N LEU A 419 -21.29 -19.36 16.17
CA LEU A 419 -20.73 -18.20 16.87
C LEU A 419 -19.23 -18.36 17.14
N GLU A 420 -18.75 -19.55 17.47
CA GLU A 420 -17.33 -19.86 17.65
C GLU A 420 -16.55 -19.70 16.34
N GLN A 421 -17.06 -20.23 15.23
CA GLN A 421 -16.45 -20.04 13.90
C GLN A 421 -16.41 -18.56 13.49
N MET A 422 -17.47 -17.79 13.79
CA MET A 422 -17.48 -16.34 13.54
C MET A 422 -16.45 -15.60 14.40
N ARG A 423 -16.34 -15.93 15.70
CA ARG A 423 -15.36 -15.36 16.64
C ARG A 423 -13.92 -15.63 16.21
N ALA A 424 -13.63 -16.84 15.73
CA ALA A 424 -12.30 -17.22 15.25
C ALA A 424 -11.85 -16.44 14.01
N ASN A 425 -12.79 -15.93 13.19
CA ASN A 425 -12.52 -15.34 11.88
C ASN A 425 -12.84 -13.83 11.79
N LEU A 426 -12.92 -13.12 12.92
CA LEU A 426 -13.30 -11.69 12.94
C LEU A 426 -12.34 -10.75 12.19
N VAL A 427 -11.05 -11.08 12.14
CA VAL A 427 -10.04 -10.29 11.41
C VAL A 427 -9.96 -10.81 9.98
N VAL A 428 -10.22 -9.93 9.02
CA VAL A 428 -10.19 -10.25 7.58
C VAL A 428 -8.74 -10.42 7.12
N THR A 429 -8.41 -11.57 6.55
CA THR A 429 -7.10 -11.90 5.94
C THR A 429 -6.96 -11.34 4.52
N ASP A 430 -5.81 -11.54 3.88
CA ASP A 430 -5.63 -11.14 2.48
C ASP A 430 -6.40 -12.06 1.52
N ASP A 431 -6.49 -13.36 1.85
CA ASP A 431 -7.29 -14.34 1.09
C ASP A 431 -8.80 -14.10 1.29
N ASP A 432 -9.21 -13.59 2.46
CA ASP A 432 -10.59 -13.11 2.67
C ASP A 432 -10.92 -11.90 1.80
N PHE A 433 -9.97 -10.97 1.64
CA PHE A 433 -10.15 -9.84 0.72
C PHE A 433 -10.28 -10.32 -0.71
N GLU A 434 -9.44 -11.27 -1.12
CA GLU A 434 -9.51 -11.85 -2.43
C GLU A 434 -10.88 -12.53 -2.66
N THR A 435 -11.35 -13.31 -1.69
CA THR A 435 -12.66 -13.95 -1.70
C THR A 435 -13.82 -12.93 -1.76
N ALA A 436 -13.84 -11.93 -0.89
CA ALA A 436 -14.88 -10.89 -0.88
C ALA A 436 -14.93 -10.10 -2.19
N ARG A 437 -13.76 -9.84 -2.77
CA ARG A 437 -13.58 -9.16 -4.05
C ARG A 437 -13.95 -10.08 -5.23
N VAL A 438 -13.80 -11.41 -5.10
CA VAL A 438 -14.39 -12.42 -6.02
C VAL A 438 -15.92 -12.43 -5.96
N GLU A 439 -16.48 -12.17 -4.78
CA GLU A 439 -17.93 -12.16 -4.54
C GLU A 439 -18.61 -10.85 -4.98
N GLU A 440 -17.90 -9.71 -4.95
CA GLU A 440 -18.51 -8.38 -5.17
C GLU A 440 -18.97 -8.08 -6.62
N LYS A 441 -18.37 -8.60 -7.69
CA LYS A 441 -18.98 -8.53 -9.06
C LYS A 441 -19.88 -9.71 -9.38
N ILE A 442 -19.74 -10.88 -8.74
CA ILE A 442 -20.74 -11.96 -8.92
C ILE A 442 -22.07 -11.54 -8.28
N ARG A 443 -22.05 -11.25 -6.97
CA ARG A 443 -23.25 -11.08 -6.14
C ARG A 443 -23.49 -9.64 -5.68
N ARG A 444 -22.53 -8.71 -5.86
CA ARG A 444 -22.62 -7.31 -5.39
C ARG A 444 -22.85 -7.19 -3.88
N HIS A 445 -22.33 -8.17 -3.13
CA HIS A 445 -22.53 -8.31 -1.71
C HIS A 445 -21.36 -9.03 -1.03
N HIS A 446 -21.00 -8.59 0.18
CA HIS A 446 -19.79 -9.03 0.90
C HIS A 446 -20.03 -10.15 1.93
N VAL A 447 -21.30 -10.50 2.20
CA VAL A 447 -21.67 -11.52 3.22
C VAL A 447 -21.06 -12.90 2.94
N HIS A 448 -21.00 -13.30 1.67
CA HIS A 448 -20.68 -14.69 1.31
C HIS A 448 -19.24 -15.10 1.69
N ALA A 449 -18.28 -14.18 1.65
CA ALA A 449 -16.90 -14.45 2.03
C ALA A 449 -16.75 -14.82 3.51
N PHE A 450 -17.56 -14.26 4.40
CA PHE A 450 -17.51 -14.64 5.82
C PHE A 450 -18.14 -16.03 6.06
N GLY A 451 -19.19 -16.38 5.30
CA GLY A 451 -19.79 -17.72 5.34
C GLY A 451 -18.87 -18.84 4.85
N GLN A 452 -17.85 -18.54 4.04
CA GLN A 452 -16.88 -19.57 3.60
C GLN A 452 -15.88 -19.94 4.70
N VAL A 453 -15.44 -18.97 5.51
CA VAL A 453 -14.55 -19.22 6.67
C VAL A 453 -15.29 -19.58 7.96
N ALA A 454 -16.61 -19.33 8.00
CA ALA A 454 -17.52 -19.76 9.06
C ALA A 454 -18.72 -20.54 8.48
N PRO A 455 -18.52 -21.76 7.95
CA PRO A 455 -19.56 -22.53 7.26
C PRO A 455 -20.80 -22.84 8.11
N ALA A 456 -20.65 -23.09 9.42
CA ALA A 456 -21.80 -23.29 10.32
C ALA A 456 -22.64 -22.00 10.48
N ALA A 457 -22.02 -20.84 10.29
CA ALA A 457 -22.70 -19.54 10.34
C ALA A 457 -23.24 -19.07 8.97
N ALA A 458 -22.88 -19.72 7.86
CA ALA A 458 -23.15 -19.23 6.51
C ALA A 458 -24.64 -18.95 6.21
N GLY A 459 -25.55 -19.71 6.85
CA GLY A 459 -27.00 -19.52 6.73
C GLY A 459 -27.62 -18.48 7.67
N ILE A 460 -26.89 -18.00 8.69
CA ILE A 460 -27.38 -17.04 9.69
C ILE A 460 -26.64 -15.69 9.67
N ILE A 461 -25.50 -15.59 8.99
CA ILE A 461 -24.83 -14.29 8.77
C ILE A 461 -25.80 -13.37 8.02
N HIS A 462 -26.04 -12.18 8.58
CA HIS A 462 -26.93 -11.15 8.02
C HIS A 462 -28.42 -11.49 8.05
N TYR A 463 -28.85 -12.43 8.91
CA TYR A 463 -30.27 -12.74 9.12
C TYR A 463 -31.05 -11.47 9.54
N GLY A 464 -32.27 -11.31 9.02
CA GLY A 464 -33.12 -10.12 9.20
C GLY A 464 -32.61 -8.78 8.63
N ALA A 465 -31.31 -8.66 8.36
CA ALA A 465 -30.63 -7.40 8.12
C ALA A 465 -30.65 -6.93 6.66
N THR A 466 -30.39 -5.63 6.48
CA THR A 466 -30.07 -5.01 5.18
C THR A 466 -28.60 -4.60 5.17
N SER A 467 -27.96 -4.40 4.01
CA SER A 467 -26.53 -4.05 3.90
C SER A 467 -26.11 -2.88 4.80
N CYS A 468 -27.01 -1.93 5.03
CA CYS A 468 -26.79 -0.77 5.92
C CYS A 468 -26.56 -1.16 7.38
N PHE A 469 -27.03 -2.33 7.84
CA PHE A 469 -26.71 -2.82 9.17
C PHE A 469 -25.19 -2.93 9.39
N VAL A 470 -24.41 -3.37 8.40
CA VAL A 470 -22.95 -3.38 8.52
C VAL A 470 -22.29 -2.12 8.00
N THR A 471 -22.74 -1.53 6.89
CA THR A 471 -22.03 -0.35 6.34
C THR A 471 -22.20 0.88 7.23
N ASP A 472 -23.44 1.20 7.63
CA ASP A 472 -23.70 2.46 8.33
C ASP A 472 -23.26 2.41 9.80
N ASN A 473 -23.50 1.29 10.50
CA ASN A 473 -22.99 1.10 11.86
C ASN A 473 -21.46 1.09 11.90
N THR A 474 -20.78 0.55 10.88
CA THR A 474 -19.31 0.64 10.80
C THR A 474 -18.85 2.08 10.60
N GLU A 475 -19.44 2.87 9.70
CA GLU A 475 -19.00 4.27 9.57
C GLU A 475 -19.25 5.07 10.88
N LEU A 476 -20.34 4.79 11.63
CA LEU A 476 -20.54 5.37 12.97
C LEU A 476 -19.44 4.95 13.97
N ILE A 477 -19.09 3.65 14.02
CA ILE A 477 -17.98 3.14 14.85
C ILE A 477 -16.65 3.82 14.45
N LEU A 478 -16.32 3.88 13.16
CA LEU A 478 -15.08 4.48 12.68
C LEU A 478 -15.02 5.99 12.96
N MET A 479 -16.14 6.71 12.87
CA MET A 479 -16.20 8.13 13.26
C MET A 479 -16.03 8.35 14.77
N ARG A 480 -16.66 7.52 15.62
CA ARG A 480 -16.45 7.54 17.08
C ARG A 480 -14.98 7.28 17.42
N ASP A 481 -14.42 6.19 16.89
CA ASP A 481 -13.06 5.77 17.20
C ASP A 481 -12.03 6.77 16.65
N ALA A 482 -12.32 7.45 15.54
CA ALA A 482 -11.49 8.55 15.02
C ALA A 482 -11.57 9.81 15.90
N LEU A 483 -12.74 10.16 16.44
CA LEU A 483 -12.88 11.24 17.42
C LEU A 483 -12.13 10.90 18.72
N ASP A 484 -12.20 9.66 19.20
CA ASP A 484 -11.47 9.17 20.38
C ASP A 484 -9.93 9.20 20.18
N LEU A 485 -9.43 9.12 18.94
CA LEU A 485 -8.03 9.35 18.60
C LEU A 485 -7.64 10.82 18.46
N LEU A 486 -8.56 11.71 18.03
CA LEU A 486 -8.30 13.14 17.85
C LEU A 486 -8.42 13.96 19.14
N ILE A 487 -9.42 13.68 19.96
CA ILE A 487 -9.71 14.41 21.21
C ILE A 487 -8.46 14.51 22.13
N PRO A 488 -7.71 13.43 22.40
CA PRO A 488 -6.52 13.51 23.24
C PRO A 488 -5.36 14.29 22.59
N LYS A 489 -5.23 14.25 21.26
CA LYS A 489 -4.22 15.03 20.52
C LYS A 489 -4.52 16.53 20.63
N LEU A 490 -5.79 16.92 20.50
CA LEU A 490 -6.23 18.31 20.71
C LEU A 490 -6.06 18.75 22.17
N ALA A 491 -6.37 17.88 23.14
CA ALA A 491 -6.12 18.15 24.57
C ALA A 491 -4.62 18.34 24.86
N LYS A 492 -3.73 17.59 24.19
CA LYS A 492 -2.27 17.79 24.28
C LYS A 492 -1.82 19.13 23.72
N VAL A 493 -2.30 19.52 22.53
CA VAL A 493 -2.06 20.86 21.95
C VAL A 493 -2.50 21.98 22.90
N LEU A 494 -3.70 21.84 23.48
CA LEU A 494 -4.23 22.78 24.45
C LEU A 494 -3.37 22.86 25.73
N SER A 495 -2.87 21.73 26.23
CA SER A 495 -1.94 21.70 27.36
C SER A 495 -0.61 22.40 27.05
N ASN A 496 -0.06 22.21 25.85
CA ASN A 496 1.17 22.89 25.43
C ASN A 496 0.96 24.41 25.37
N LEU A 497 -0.15 24.85 24.77
CA LEU A 497 -0.53 26.28 24.73
C LEU A 497 -0.85 26.84 26.12
N GLN A 498 -1.42 26.05 27.04
CA GLN A 498 -1.65 26.46 28.43
C GLN A 498 -0.31 26.76 29.13
N SER A 499 0.65 25.85 29.04
CA SER A 499 1.99 26.00 29.61
C SER A 499 2.72 27.20 29.01
N PHE A 500 2.76 27.31 27.67
CA PHE A 500 3.36 28.44 26.96
C PHE A 500 2.68 29.77 27.31
N ALA A 501 1.35 29.80 27.44
CA ALA A 501 0.63 31.00 27.82
C ALA A 501 0.99 31.46 29.24
N LEU A 502 1.14 30.53 30.19
CA LEU A 502 1.52 30.82 31.58
C LEU A 502 2.97 31.27 31.72
N GLU A 503 3.90 30.63 31.01
CA GLU A 503 5.31 31.01 30.94
C GLU A 503 5.44 32.46 30.44
N TRP A 504 4.82 32.76 29.31
CA TRP A 504 4.94 34.04 28.62
C TRP A 504 3.85 35.07 29.01
N LYS A 505 3.15 34.87 30.13
CA LYS A 505 1.98 35.69 30.53
C LYS A 505 2.29 37.15 30.82
N ASN A 506 3.54 37.44 31.20
CA ASN A 506 4.03 38.77 31.56
C ASN A 506 4.83 39.47 30.44
N GLU A 507 5.33 38.72 29.45
CA GLU A 507 6.18 39.24 28.37
C GLU A 507 5.39 40.19 27.46
N PRO A 508 5.69 41.51 27.45
CA PRO A 508 4.97 42.48 26.63
C PRO A 508 5.19 42.21 25.14
N THR A 509 4.17 42.42 24.30
CA THR A 509 4.24 42.35 22.82
C THR A 509 3.29 43.37 22.22
N LEU A 510 3.64 43.93 21.05
CA LEU A 510 2.73 44.78 20.29
C LEU A 510 1.45 43.99 19.94
N SER A 511 0.28 44.55 20.19
CA SER A 511 -0.95 44.04 19.56
C SER A 511 -1.04 44.56 18.14
N PHE A 512 -1.83 43.87 17.31
CA PHE A 512 -2.06 44.28 15.94
C PHE A 512 -3.56 44.32 15.63
N THR A 513 -4.02 45.48 15.15
CA THR A 513 -5.35 45.67 14.56
C THR A 513 -5.15 46.16 13.13
N HIS A 514 -5.77 45.50 12.14
CA HIS A 514 -5.47 45.75 10.71
C HIS A 514 -3.99 45.54 10.33
N LEU A 515 -3.27 44.68 11.08
CA LEU A 515 -1.81 44.50 11.02
C LEU A 515 -1.01 45.81 11.26
N GLN A 516 -1.62 46.81 11.90
CA GLN A 516 -0.95 48.01 12.40
C GLN A 516 -0.68 47.89 13.91
N PRO A 517 0.44 48.45 14.42
CA PRO A 517 0.74 48.47 15.85
C PRO A 517 -0.40 49.09 16.67
N ALA A 518 -0.79 48.40 17.73
CA ALA A 518 -1.85 48.80 18.66
C ALA A 518 -1.42 48.51 20.11
N GLN A 519 -2.24 48.94 21.08
CA GLN A 519 -1.96 48.83 22.52
C GLN A 519 -1.32 47.49 22.92
N ILE A 520 -0.31 47.58 23.79
CA ILE A 520 0.50 46.43 24.19
C ILE A 520 -0.36 45.36 24.90
N SER A 521 -0.06 44.11 24.59
CA SER A 521 -0.61 42.90 25.24
C SER A 521 0.56 42.06 25.73
N THR A 522 0.34 40.84 26.22
CA THR A 522 1.44 39.88 26.43
C THR A 522 1.40 38.72 25.44
N VAL A 523 2.57 38.12 25.20
CA VAL A 523 2.76 36.93 24.36
C VAL A 523 1.85 35.80 24.85
N GLY A 524 1.81 35.57 26.17
CA GLY A 524 0.94 34.57 26.78
C GLY A 524 -0.55 34.86 26.60
N LYS A 525 -0.99 36.13 26.59
CA LYS A 525 -2.39 36.47 26.26
C LYS A 525 -2.75 36.16 24.80
N ARG A 526 -1.81 36.34 23.86
CA ARG A 526 -2.02 35.93 22.46
C ARG A 526 -2.19 34.41 22.34
N ALA A 527 -1.34 33.64 23.03
CA ALA A 527 -1.46 32.19 23.07
C ALA A 527 -2.74 31.69 23.79
N ALA A 528 -3.16 32.36 24.87
CA ALA A 528 -4.41 32.06 25.55
C ALA A 528 -5.64 32.28 24.64
N ALA A 529 -5.59 33.26 23.73
CA ALA A 529 -6.65 33.44 22.73
C ALA A 529 -6.71 32.29 21.71
N TRP A 530 -5.55 31.79 21.23
CA TRP A 530 -5.50 30.58 20.39
C TRP A 530 -6.06 29.35 21.12
N ALA A 531 -5.71 29.18 22.40
CA ALA A 531 -6.23 28.10 23.23
C ALA A 531 -7.73 28.26 23.54
N GLN A 532 -8.29 29.48 23.48
CA GLN A 532 -9.72 29.71 23.62
C GLN A 532 -10.50 29.20 22.40
N ASP A 533 -10.01 29.42 21.18
CA ASP A 533 -10.63 28.90 19.95
C ASP A 533 -10.58 27.36 19.94
N LEU A 534 -9.39 26.78 20.17
CA LEU A 534 -9.21 25.32 20.24
C LEU A 534 -9.98 24.64 21.39
N LEU A 535 -10.28 25.38 22.47
CA LEU A 535 -11.16 24.90 23.53
C LEU A 535 -12.62 24.78 23.03
N MET A 536 -13.07 25.64 22.12
CA MET A 536 -14.38 25.49 21.49
C MET A 536 -14.40 24.25 20.58
N ASP A 537 -13.35 24.04 19.78
CA ASP A 537 -13.19 22.84 18.95
C ASP A 537 -13.21 21.55 19.78
N LEU A 538 -12.51 21.53 20.93
CA LEU A 538 -12.52 20.37 21.84
C LEU A 538 -13.92 20.11 22.41
N ASN A 539 -14.66 21.16 22.79
CA ASN A 539 -16.04 20.99 23.25
C ASN A 539 -16.93 20.42 22.14
N GLU A 540 -16.77 20.88 20.89
CA GLU A 540 -17.56 20.37 19.77
C GLU A 540 -17.19 18.94 19.40
N PHE A 541 -15.90 18.56 19.45
CA PHE A 541 -15.45 17.17 19.23
C PHE A 541 -16.04 16.23 20.28
N GLU A 542 -15.93 16.57 21.56
CA GLU A 542 -16.54 15.79 22.65
C GLU A 542 -18.06 15.71 22.50
N ARG A 543 -18.71 16.83 22.16
CA ARG A 543 -20.17 16.88 21.96
C ARG A 543 -20.60 15.97 20.82
N VAL A 544 -20.02 16.09 19.61
CA VAL A 544 -20.41 15.22 18.49
C VAL A 544 -20.01 13.75 18.71
N ARG A 545 -19.00 13.48 19.54
CA ARG A 545 -18.64 12.11 19.95
C ARG A 545 -19.66 11.53 20.92
N ALA A 546 -20.12 12.30 21.90
CA ALA A 546 -21.11 11.88 22.89
C ALA A 546 -22.52 11.76 22.27
N ASP A 547 -22.92 12.71 21.42
CA ASP A 547 -24.20 12.72 20.72
C ASP A 547 -24.32 11.65 19.60
N LEU A 548 -23.25 10.90 19.31
CA LEU A 548 -23.24 9.92 18.22
C LEU A 548 -23.97 8.65 18.65
N LYS A 549 -25.24 8.51 18.21
CA LYS A 549 -26.04 7.30 18.42
C LYS A 549 -25.74 6.21 17.38
N PHE A 550 -26.14 4.99 17.66
CA PHE A 550 -26.03 3.85 16.74
C PHE A 550 -27.18 3.85 15.70
N ARG A 551 -27.02 3.19 14.54
CA ARG A 551 -28.17 2.94 13.65
C ARG A 551 -28.98 1.74 14.15
N GLY A 552 -28.30 0.64 14.51
CA GLY A 552 -28.96 -0.61 14.92
C GLY A 552 -29.59 -1.40 13.76
N ALA A 553 -30.54 -2.28 14.11
CA ALA A 553 -31.16 -3.31 13.27
C ALA A 553 -32.45 -2.82 12.56
N GLN A 554 -32.37 -1.70 11.82
CA GLN A 554 -33.57 -0.98 11.36
C GLN A 554 -34.28 -1.55 10.10
N GLY A 555 -33.84 -2.70 9.58
CA GLY A 555 -34.33 -3.24 8.31
C GLY A 555 -34.06 -2.32 7.09
N THR A 556 -34.75 -2.59 5.97
CA THR A 556 -34.48 -1.95 4.66
C THR A 556 -34.98 -0.51 4.51
N THR A 557 -36.02 -0.11 5.25
CA THR A 557 -36.65 1.22 5.15
C THR A 557 -36.83 1.91 6.51
N GLY A 558 -36.28 1.35 7.60
CA GLY A 558 -36.45 1.87 8.96
C GLY A 558 -37.55 1.20 9.76
N THR A 559 -38.42 0.42 9.11
CA THR A 559 -39.63 -0.16 9.72
C THR A 559 -39.39 -1.46 10.50
N GLN A 560 -38.15 -1.97 10.54
CA GLN A 560 -37.78 -3.24 11.21
C GLN A 560 -38.60 -4.49 10.79
N ALA A 561 -39.42 -4.43 9.74
CA ALA A 561 -40.39 -5.47 9.40
C ALA A 561 -39.80 -6.88 9.23
N SER A 562 -38.56 -7.00 8.75
CA SER A 562 -37.84 -8.27 8.64
C SER A 562 -37.46 -8.88 10.00
N PHE A 563 -37.14 -8.06 11.00
CA PHE A 563 -36.88 -8.52 12.37
C PHE A 563 -38.17 -8.82 13.11
N LEU A 564 -39.24 -8.03 12.90
CA LEU A 564 -40.56 -8.31 13.47
C LEU A 564 -41.12 -9.67 12.98
N GLU A 565 -40.90 -10.02 11.70
CA GLU A 565 -41.22 -11.34 11.15
C GLU A 565 -40.42 -12.45 11.83
N ILE A 566 -39.10 -12.26 12.01
CA ILE A 566 -38.20 -13.20 12.70
C ILE A 566 -38.62 -13.44 14.16
N PHE A 567 -39.11 -12.40 14.83
CA PHE A 567 -39.66 -12.47 16.19
C PHE A 567 -41.18 -12.75 16.24
N ALA A 568 -41.78 -13.18 15.13
CA ALA A 568 -43.20 -13.59 15.03
C ALA A 568 -44.21 -12.55 15.55
N GLY A 569 -43.93 -11.25 15.33
CA GLY A 569 -44.78 -10.13 15.77
C GLY A 569 -44.46 -9.58 17.16
N ASP A 570 -43.43 -10.08 17.84
CA ASP A 570 -42.98 -9.57 19.14
C ASP A 570 -42.18 -8.27 18.97
N HIS A 571 -42.82 -7.15 19.30
CA HIS A 571 -42.25 -5.81 19.21
C HIS A 571 -41.17 -5.56 20.28
N ASP A 572 -41.35 -6.08 21.50
CA ASP A 572 -40.42 -5.86 22.62
C ASP A 572 -39.05 -6.49 22.30
N LYS A 573 -39.02 -7.59 21.54
CA LYS A 573 -37.78 -8.19 21.03
C LYS A 573 -37.05 -7.34 19.99
N CYS A 574 -37.76 -6.58 19.15
CA CYS A 574 -37.12 -5.65 18.22
C CYS A 574 -36.39 -4.51 18.95
N ASP A 575 -37.00 -3.98 20.01
CA ASP A 575 -36.36 -2.98 20.87
C ASP A 575 -35.17 -3.60 21.63
N LYS A 576 -35.38 -4.78 22.24
CA LYS A 576 -34.32 -5.48 22.98
C LYS A 576 -33.13 -5.88 22.10
N LEU A 577 -33.35 -6.20 20.83
CA LEU A 577 -32.27 -6.45 19.87
C LEU A 577 -31.38 -5.21 19.70
N ASN A 578 -31.98 -4.03 19.59
CA ASN A 578 -31.23 -2.78 19.46
C ASN A 578 -30.48 -2.42 20.76
N GLU A 579 -31.06 -2.66 21.94
CA GLU A 579 -30.36 -2.49 23.23
C GLU A 579 -29.09 -3.37 23.30
N LEU A 580 -29.21 -4.67 22.98
CA LEU A 580 -28.09 -5.62 22.99
C LEU A 580 -27.02 -5.24 21.97
N LEU A 581 -27.42 -4.80 20.78
CA LEU A 581 -26.50 -4.31 19.74
C LEU A 581 -25.74 -3.04 20.16
N CYS A 582 -26.41 -2.08 20.80
CA CYS A 582 -25.77 -0.89 21.37
C CYS A 582 -24.74 -1.27 22.43
N GLN A 583 -25.13 -2.14 23.38
CA GLN A 583 -24.23 -2.64 24.43
C GLN A 583 -22.99 -3.32 23.84
N LYS A 584 -23.15 -4.22 22.87
CA LYS A 584 -22.03 -4.94 22.21
C LYS A 584 -21.17 -4.01 21.35
N ALA A 585 -21.76 -2.99 20.71
CA ALA A 585 -21.05 -2.03 19.86
C ALA A 585 -20.37 -0.88 20.64
N GLY A 586 -20.72 -0.66 21.91
CA GLY A 586 -20.22 0.45 22.73
C GLY A 586 -20.90 1.79 22.41
N PHE A 587 -22.22 1.77 22.23
CA PHE A 587 -23.09 2.94 22.09
C PHE A 587 -24.13 2.95 23.21
N GLU A 588 -24.58 4.13 23.63
CA GLU A 588 -25.61 4.28 24.67
C GLU A 588 -26.99 3.88 24.13
N GLU A 589 -27.33 4.33 22.92
CA GLU A 589 -28.65 4.13 22.31
C GLU A 589 -28.60 4.19 20.77
N CYS A 590 -29.71 3.80 20.12
CA CYS A 590 -29.93 3.97 18.69
C CYS A 590 -30.58 5.32 18.36
N TYR A 591 -30.51 5.76 17.11
CA TYR A 591 -31.37 6.85 16.62
C TYR A 591 -32.85 6.46 16.69
N ASP A 592 -33.66 7.34 17.28
CA ASP A 592 -35.10 7.15 17.52
C ASP A 592 -35.88 6.89 16.22
N ILE A 593 -35.48 7.55 15.13
CA ILE A 593 -36.03 7.38 13.79
C ILE A 593 -34.87 7.19 12.81
N SER A 594 -34.79 6.00 12.22
CA SER A 594 -33.91 5.67 11.11
C SER A 594 -34.76 5.37 9.87
N THR A 595 -34.20 5.61 8.69
CA THR A 595 -34.75 5.11 7.43
C THR A 595 -33.98 3.85 7.03
N GLN A 596 -33.65 3.65 5.75
CA GLN A 596 -32.64 2.67 5.36
C GLN A 596 -31.27 2.97 6.02
N THR A 597 -30.98 4.22 6.35
CA THR A 597 -29.69 4.69 6.88
C THR A 597 -29.87 5.48 8.18
N TYR A 598 -28.79 5.72 8.93
CA TYR A 598 -28.81 6.87 9.83
C TYR A 598 -28.90 8.15 8.98
N THR A 599 -29.50 9.22 9.51
CA THR A 599 -29.67 10.46 8.73
C THR A 599 -28.32 11.09 8.41
N ARG A 600 -28.06 11.40 7.12
CA ARG A 600 -26.81 12.06 6.69
C ARG A 600 -26.61 13.46 7.27
N LYS A 601 -27.59 14.00 8.00
CA LYS A 601 -27.42 15.15 8.89
C LYS A 601 -26.34 14.91 9.97
N VAL A 602 -26.17 13.66 10.43
CA VAL A 602 -25.11 13.28 11.38
C VAL A 602 -23.74 13.54 10.79
N ASP A 603 -23.51 13.16 9.53
CA ASP A 603 -22.25 13.44 8.83
C ASP A 603 -21.99 14.95 8.75
N CYS A 604 -23.03 15.77 8.53
CA CYS A 604 -22.89 17.23 8.58
C CYS A 604 -22.53 17.76 9.99
N LEU A 605 -23.06 17.17 11.06
CA LEU A 605 -22.76 17.60 12.44
C LEU A 605 -21.32 17.27 12.81
N VAL A 606 -20.88 16.04 12.56
CA VAL A 606 -19.48 15.61 12.76
C VAL A 606 -18.54 16.45 11.88
N ALA A 607 -18.88 16.64 10.60
CA ALA A 607 -18.06 17.44 9.70
C ALA A 607 -17.98 18.91 10.10
N ASN A 608 -19.06 19.53 10.58
CA ASN A 608 -19.01 20.92 11.06
C ASN A 608 -18.07 21.07 12.27
N ALA A 609 -18.06 20.11 13.20
CA ALA A 609 -17.09 20.11 14.30
C ALA A 609 -15.65 19.96 13.80
N VAL A 610 -15.36 18.90 13.03
CA VAL A 610 -13.99 18.59 12.57
C VAL A 610 -13.44 19.64 11.59
N THR A 611 -14.29 20.24 10.74
CA THR A 611 -13.87 21.34 9.86
C THR A 611 -13.79 22.70 10.56
N GLY A 612 -14.53 22.90 11.67
CA GLY A 612 -14.39 24.04 12.57
C GLY A 612 -12.97 24.19 13.10
N PHE A 613 -12.37 23.10 13.58
CA PHE A 613 -10.95 23.03 13.97
C PHE A 613 -10.01 23.47 12.84
N GLY A 614 -10.32 23.14 11.59
CA GLY A 614 -9.62 23.63 10.40
C GLY A 614 -9.62 25.16 10.27
N THR A 615 -10.66 25.85 10.74
CA THR A 615 -10.70 27.32 10.74
C THR A 615 -9.79 27.90 11.83
N SER A 616 -9.88 27.40 13.07
CA SER A 616 -9.07 27.81 14.22
C SER A 616 -7.58 27.67 13.93
N VAL A 617 -7.14 26.51 13.45
CA VAL A 617 -5.72 26.26 13.17
C VAL A 617 -5.17 27.05 11.99
N THR A 618 -6.03 27.46 11.04
CA THR A 618 -5.63 28.37 9.96
C THR A 618 -5.31 29.76 10.50
N LYS A 619 -6.11 30.26 11.45
CA LYS A 619 -5.88 31.53 12.14
C LYS A 619 -4.60 31.49 12.99
N ILE A 620 -4.39 30.41 13.75
CA ILE A 620 -3.17 30.21 14.56
C ILE A 620 -1.92 30.16 13.66
N ALA A 621 -1.95 29.35 12.61
CA ALA A 621 -0.85 29.25 11.66
C ALA A 621 -0.55 30.58 10.94
N SER A 622 -1.57 31.39 10.64
CA SER A 622 -1.37 32.72 10.06
C SER A 622 -0.68 33.67 11.03
N ASP A 623 -1.12 33.72 12.30
CA ASP A 623 -0.48 34.54 13.33
C ASP A 623 1.00 34.15 13.53
N LEU A 624 1.29 32.84 13.63
CA LEU A 624 2.66 32.33 13.78
C LEU A 624 3.57 32.72 12.59
N ARG A 625 3.04 32.70 11.36
CA ARG A 625 3.77 33.12 10.14
C ARG A 625 4.06 34.63 10.14
N HIS A 626 3.15 35.46 10.66
CA HIS A 626 3.41 36.89 10.87
C HIS A 626 4.46 37.13 11.96
N LEU A 627 4.36 36.44 13.11
CA LEU A 627 5.34 36.57 14.21
C LEU A 627 6.75 36.10 13.79
N ALA A 628 6.85 35.06 12.96
CA ALA A 628 8.12 34.61 12.37
C ALA A 628 8.72 35.68 11.44
N THR A 629 7.88 36.40 10.67
CA THR A 629 8.31 37.52 9.83
C THR A 629 8.83 38.69 10.67
N MET A 630 8.18 38.99 11.80
CA MET A 630 8.60 39.99 12.78
C MET A 630 9.81 39.56 13.62
N LYS A 631 10.19 38.27 13.54
CA LYS A 631 11.20 37.58 14.36
C LYS A 631 10.89 37.63 15.87
N GLU A 632 9.61 37.61 16.23
CA GLU A 632 9.15 37.60 17.63
C GLU A 632 8.95 36.18 18.17
N VAL A 633 8.41 35.28 17.34
CA VAL A 633 8.20 33.87 17.66
C VAL A 633 8.60 33.01 16.47
N GLY A 634 9.29 31.89 16.70
CA GLY A 634 9.69 30.90 15.71
C GLY A 634 9.19 29.49 16.01
N GLU A 635 9.23 28.63 14.99
CA GLU A 635 8.91 27.20 15.10
C GLU A 635 10.08 26.39 15.69
N PRO A 636 9.80 25.19 16.26
CA PRO A 636 10.84 24.30 16.76
C PRO A 636 11.82 23.88 15.67
N ARG A 637 13.12 23.82 15.98
CA ARG A 637 14.16 23.45 15.01
C ARG A 637 14.75 22.07 15.29
N GLU A 638 14.78 21.23 14.27
CA GLU A 638 15.47 19.93 14.32
C GLU A 638 16.99 20.07 14.10
N LYS A 639 17.76 19.18 14.73
CA LYS A 639 19.22 19.15 14.63
C LYS A 639 19.64 18.68 13.23
N GLY A 640 20.03 19.63 12.38
CA GLY A 640 20.37 19.40 10.97
C GLY A 640 19.39 20.03 9.97
N GLN A 641 18.29 20.63 10.44
CA GLN A 641 17.29 21.24 9.57
C GLN A 641 17.86 22.42 8.76
N ILE A 642 17.79 22.29 7.44
CA ILE A 642 18.13 23.32 6.44
C ILE A 642 16.86 24.13 6.13
N GLY A 643 16.82 25.40 6.54
CA GLY A 643 15.67 26.27 6.30
C GLY A 643 15.56 26.78 4.85
N SER A 644 16.67 26.86 4.14
CA SER A 644 16.76 27.21 2.72
C SER A 644 18.04 26.62 2.14
N SER A 645 17.97 26.08 0.91
CA SER A 645 19.13 25.56 0.18
C SER A 645 20.17 26.64 -0.20
N ALA A 646 19.80 27.93 -0.16
CA ALA A 646 20.65 29.04 -0.56
C ALA A 646 20.92 30.08 0.54
N MET A 647 20.03 30.23 1.53
CA MET A 647 20.13 31.28 2.56
C MET A 647 20.21 30.69 3.97
N ALA A 648 21.44 30.45 4.45
CA ALA A 648 21.70 29.81 5.75
C ALA A 648 21.10 30.54 6.97
N TYR A 649 20.88 31.85 6.89
CA TYR A 649 20.26 32.65 7.95
C TYR A 649 18.72 32.66 7.90
N LYS A 650 18.11 32.21 6.79
CA LYS A 650 16.66 32.32 6.58
C LYS A 650 15.94 31.11 7.18
N GLN A 651 15.02 31.39 8.09
CA GLN A 651 14.13 30.40 8.70
C GLN A 651 12.72 30.62 8.15
N ASN A 652 12.07 29.55 7.72
CA ASN A 652 10.71 29.57 7.17
C ASN A 652 9.78 28.80 8.12
N PRO A 653 8.57 29.32 8.42
CA PRO A 653 7.55 28.66 9.25
C PRO A 653 6.84 27.53 8.49
N MET A 654 7.61 26.53 8.05
CA MET A 654 7.15 25.48 7.13
C MET A 654 6.08 24.57 7.73
N ARG A 655 6.05 24.38 9.06
CA ARG A 655 5.04 23.55 9.72
C ARG A 655 3.71 24.29 9.83
N SER A 656 3.71 25.59 10.13
CA SER A 656 2.53 26.45 10.07
C SER A 656 2.01 26.59 8.63
N GLU A 657 2.90 26.66 7.64
CA GLU A 657 2.50 26.65 6.22
C GLU A 657 1.86 25.31 5.80
N ARG A 658 2.38 24.18 6.29
CA ARG A 658 1.75 22.86 6.14
C ARG A 658 0.37 22.82 6.79
N ILE A 659 0.25 23.29 8.04
CA ILE A 659 -1.04 23.38 8.77
C ILE A 659 -2.05 24.21 7.96
N ALA A 660 -1.70 25.44 7.56
CA ALA A 660 -2.58 26.30 6.78
C ALA A 660 -2.93 25.75 5.39
N SER A 661 -2.11 24.86 4.82
CA SER A 661 -2.39 24.17 3.57
C SER A 661 -3.42 23.04 3.77
N LEU A 662 -3.14 22.12 4.69
CA LEU A 662 -4.03 20.98 5.00
C LEU A 662 -5.38 21.46 5.55
N ALA A 663 -5.37 22.47 6.41
CA ALA A 663 -6.57 23.04 7.01
C ALA A 663 -7.52 23.69 5.99
N ARG A 664 -6.99 24.25 4.90
CA ARG A 664 -7.79 24.75 3.78
C ARG A 664 -8.51 23.62 3.04
N VAL A 665 -7.85 22.48 2.85
CA VAL A 665 -8.47 21.29 2.24
C VAL A 665 -9.55 20.73 3.16
N LEU A 666 -9.28 20.67 4.46
CA LEU A 666 -10.23 20.22 5.48
C LEU A 666 -11.51 21.08 5.49
N GLN A 667 -11.38 22.41 5.54
CA GLN A 667 -12.53 23.33 5.47
C GLN A 667 -13.40 23.10 4.22
N GLY A 668 -12.78 22.78 3.08
CA GLY A 668 -13.50 22.50 1.84
C GLY A 668 -14.45 21.28 1.90
N LYS A 669 -14.21 20.33 2.82
CA LYS A 669 -15.03 19.11 2.95
C LYS A 669 -16.46 19.37 3.44
N ALA A 670 -16.69 20.44 4.22
CA ALA A 670 -18.00 20.72 4.81
C ALA A 670 -19.13 20.83 3.77
N ALA A 671 -18.84 21.44 2.61
CA ALA A 671 -19.81 21.62 1.53
C ALA A 671 -20.29 20.30 0.91
N ASN A 672 -19.41 19.28 0.83
CA ASN A 672 -19.77 17.97 0.29
C ASN A 672 -20.78 17.25 1.17
N PHE A 673 -20.58 17.28 2.49
CA PHE A 673 -21.52 16.68 3.45
C PHE A 673 -22.87 17.39 3.45
N GLN A 674 -22.88 18.73 3.44
CA GLN A 674 -24.09 19.54 3.37
C GLN A 674 -24.90 19.23 2.09
N SER A 675 -24.21 19.16 0.94
CA SER A 675 -24.82 18.82 -0.35
C SER A 675 -25.38 17.39 -0.34
N THR A 676 -24.58 16.41 0.10
CA THR A 676 -24.97 14.99 0.18
C THR A 676 -26.21 14.77 1.05
N HIS A 677 -26.32 15.49 2.17
CA HIS A 677 -27.53 15.42 3.00
C HIS A 677 -28.74 16.06 2.31
N SER A 678 -28.57 17.22 1.68
CA SER A 678 -29.68 17.93 1.00
C SER A 678 -30.22 17.21 -0.24
N THR A 679 -29.44 16.32 -0.86
CA THR A 679 -29.86 15.51 -2.02
C THR A 679 -30.38 14.12 -1.66
N GLN A 680 -30.44 13.72 -0.38
CA GLN A 680 -31.06 12.45 0.01
C GLN A 680 -32.55 12.41 -0.35
N TRP A 681 -32.93 11.47 -1.22
CA TRP A 681 -34.33 11.28 -1.61
C TRP A 681 -35.01 10.24 -0.73
N MET A 682 -36.08 10.67 -0.03
CA MET A 682 -36.95 9.81 0.78
C MET A 682 -36.14 8.95 1.77
N GLU A 683 -36.35 7.63 1.81
CA GLU A 683 -35.68 6.75 2.78
C GLU A 683 -34.19 6.53 2.51
N ARG A 684 -33.72 6.66 1.25
CA ARG A 684 -32.29 6.74 0.83
C ARG A 684 -32.17 6.96 -0.68
N SER A 685 -31.20 7.76 -1.10
CA SER A 685 -30.56 7.66 -2.43
C SER A 685 -29.06 7.29 -2.32
N LEU A 686 -28.56 6.47 -3.25
CA LEU A 686 -27.22 5.83 -3.14
C LEU A 686 -26.04 6.73 -3.59
N ASP A 687 -26.32 7.95 -4.03
CA ASP A 687 -25.33 8.99 -4.34
C ASP A 687 -24.43 9.33 -3.13
N ASP A 688 -24.91 9.08 -1.92
CA ASP A 688 -24.14 9.21 -0.67
C ASP A 688 -22.92 8.27 -0.57
N SER A 689 -22.95 7.12 -1.25
CA SER A 689 -21.99 6.04 -1.01
C SER A 689 -20.58 6.40 -1.48
N ALA A 690 -20.45 7.05 -2.64
CA ALA A 690 -19.15 7.33 -3.25
C ALA A 690 -18.43 8.49 -2.55
N CYS A 691 -19.12 9.61 -2.30
CA CYS A 691 -18.53 10.76 -1.63
C CYS A 691 -18.08 10.42 -0.20
N ARG A 692 -18.94 9.78 0.60
CA ARG A 692 -18.65 9.45 2.01
C ARG A 692 -17.43 8.52 2.16
N ARG A 693 -17.22 7.59 1.21
CA ARG A 693 -16.04 6.70 1.18
C ARG A 693 -14.71 7.44 1.00
N MET A 694 -14.72 8.64 0.42
CA MET A 694 -13.54 9.50 0.28
C MET A 694 -13.51 10.56 1.40
N ASP A 695 -14.60 11.29 1.58
CA ASP A 695 -14.64 12.48 2.43
C ASP A 695 -14.59 12.17 3.93
N ILE A 696 -15.20 11.07 4.42
CA ILE A 696 -15.11 10.71 5.85
C ILE A 696 -13.66 10.39 6.23
N PRO A 697 -12.95 9.43 5.58
CA PRO A 697 -11.55 9.18 5.88
C PRO A 697 -10.66 10.41 5.70
N GLU A 698 -10.77 11.12 4.57
CA GLU A 698 -9.90 12.28 4.31
C GLU A 698 -10.09 13.40 5.33
N MET A 699 -11.31 13.68 5.77
CA MET A 699 -11.60 14.68 6.80
C MET A 699 -10.86 14.38 8.12
N PHE A 700 -10.95 13.13 8.60
CA PHE A 700 -10.27 12.71 9.83
C PHE A 700 -8.74 12.65 9.65
N LEU A 701 -8.24 12.12 8.54
CA LEU A 701 -6.80 12.05 8.23
C LEU A 701 -6.16 13.45 8.09
N LEU A 702 -6.90 14.43 7.55
CA LEU A 702 -6.48 15.83 7.51
C LEU A 702 -6.41 16.45 8.91
N ALA A 703 -7.45 16.28 9.72
CA ALA A 703 -7.50 16.79 11.09
C ALA A 703 -6.37 16.19 11.95
N ASP A 704 -6.05 14.92 11.77
CA ASP A 704 -4.96 14.22 12.45
C ASP A 704 -3.57 14.76 12.08
N ALA A 705 -3.29 14.87 10.78
CA ALA A 705 -2.05 15.46 10.28
C ALA A 705 -1.85 16.90 10.80
N ILE A 706 -2.94 17.68 10.86
CA ILE A 706 -2.95 19.03 11.44
C ILE A 706 -2.66 18.98 12.94
N ALA A 707 -3.35 18.12 13.70
CA ALA A 707 -3.19 18.01 15.15
C ALA A 707 -1.76 17.60 15.54
N ILE A 708 -1.17 16.62 14.85
CA ILE A 708 0.23 16.18 15.07
C ILE A 708 1.21 17.30 14.72
N THR A 709 1.02 17.98 13.58
CA THR A 709 1.89 19.10 13.18
C THR A 709 1.79 20.28 14.15
N LEU A 710 0.58 20.57 14.66
CA LEU A 710 0.35 21.64 15.63
C LEU A 710 0.85 21.27 17.04
N GLN A 711 0.77 19.99 17.43
CA GLN A 711 1.41 19.50 18.65
C GLN A 711 2.92 19.73 18.56
N ASN A 712 3.57 19.28 17.49
CA ASN A 712 5.01 19.50 17.27
C ASN A 712 5.39 20.98 17.33
N VAL A 713 4.62 21.87 16.68
CA VAL A 713 4.85 23.32 16.73
C VAL A 713 4.71 23.87 18.15
N THR A 714 3.65 23.49 18.87
CA THR A 714 3.37 24.00 20.24
C THR A 714 4.28 23.43 21.32
N GLU A 715 4.89 22.26 21.11
CA GLU A 715 5.90 21.67 22.01
C GLU A 715 7.24 22.42 22.00
N GLY A 716 7.50 23.27 21.01
CA GLY A 716 8.80 23.94 20.86
C GLY A 716 8.74 25.31 20.18
N LEU A 717 7.69 26.10 20.44
CA LEU A 717 7.68 27.52 20.09
C LEU A 717 8.86 28.24 20.75
N VAL A 718 9.58 29.05 19.98
CA VAL A 718 10.74 29.82 20.46
C VAL A 718 10.38 31.31 20.45
N VAL A 719 10.46 31.97 21.60
CA VAL A 719 10.20 33.41 21.75
C VAL A 719 11.52 34.19 21.73
N PHE A 720 11.52 35.41 21.18
CA PHE A 720 12.69 36.28 21.10
C PHE A 720 12.46 37.63 21.84
N PRO A 721 12.51 37.66 23.19
CA PRO A 721 12.17 38.84 24.01
C PRO A 721 12.86 40.14 23.59
N LEU A 722 14.17 40.09 23.34
CA LEU A 722 14.95 41.26 22.92
C LEU A 722 14.47 41.84 21.57
N LYS A 723 13.95 40.99 20.67
CA LYS A 723 13.40 41.44 19.39
C LYS A 723 11.99 42.00 19.56
N ILE A 724 11.17 41.39 20.42
CA ILE A 724 9.85 41.91 20.79
C ILE A 724 10.00 43.30 21.43
N HIS A 725 10.88 43.45 22.42
CA HIS A 725 11.21 44.72 23.05
C HIS A 725 11.70 45.75 22.01
N SER A 726 12.59 45.36 21.09
CA SER A 726 13.04 46.25 19.99
C SER A 726 11.90 46.70 19.08
N ASN A 727 10.89 45.86 18.82
CA ASN A 727 9.72 46.23 18.04
C ASN A 727 8.81 47.18 18.82
N ILE A 728 8.56 46.89 20.10
CA ILE A 728 7.79 47.75 21.00
C ILE A 728 8.39 49.15 21.06
N MET A 729 9.69 49.28 21.29
CA MET A 729 10.34 50.58 21.47
C MET A 729 10.33 51.48 20.22
N ALA A 730 10.08 50.92 19.03
CA ALA A 730 9.86 51.71 17.82
C ALA A 730 8.49 52.42 17.81
N GLU A 731 7.48 51.83 18.47
CA GLU A 731 6.07 52.24 18.37
C GLU A 731 5.51 52.84 19.68
N LEU A 732 6.02 52.39 20.84
CA LEU A 732 5.61 52.85 22.17
C LEU A 732 5.63 54.38 22.32
N PRO A 733 6.59 55.16 21.76
CA PRO A 733 6.53 56.63 21.82
C PRO A 733 5.23 57.24 21.28
N PHE A 734 4.62 56.63 20.25
CA PHE A 734 3.30 57.06 19.75
C PHE A 734 2.16 56.63 20.67
N MET A 735 2.29 55.48 21.34
CA MET A 735 1.26 54.93 22.23
C MET A 735 1.17 55.65 23.58
N ILE A 736 2.26 56.25 24.08
CA ILE A 736 2.24 57.01 25.35
C ILE A 736 1.56 58.38 25.25
N THR A 737 1.09 58.79 24.06
CA THR A 737 0.46 60.10 23.80
C THR A 737 -0.67 60.43 24.77
N GLU A 738 -1.64 59.54 24.97
CA GLU A 738 -2.75 59.79 25.91
C GLU A 738 -2.24 59.84 27.36
N ASN A 739 -1.25 59.03 27.74
CA ASN A 739 -0.64 59.09 29.08
C ASN A 739 0.06 60.43 29.33
N VAL A 740 0.77 60.95 28.34
CA VAL A 740 1.40 62.28 28.35
C VAL A 740 0.35 63.38 28.54
N ILE A 741 -0.75 63.34 27.77
CA ILE A 741 -1.87 64.29 27.90
C ILE A 741 -2.49 64.18 29.30
N MET A 742 -2.80 62.97 29.78
CA MET A 742 -3.42 62.75 31.10
C MET A 742 -2.53 63.22 32.25
N ARG A 743 -1.21 63.07 32.13
CA ARG A 743 -0.26 63.54 33.15
C ARG A 743 -0.23 65.07 33.23
N LEU A 744 -0.22 65.76 32.08
CA LEU A 744 -0.29 67.21 32.01
C LEU A 744 -1.64 67.74 32.53
N VAL A 745 -2.76 67.08 32.20
CA VAL A 745 -4.10 67.43 32.71
C VAL A 745 -4.16 67.28 34.24
N ALA A 746 -3.57 66.24 34.81
CA ALA A 746 -3.46 66.06 36.25
C ALA A 746 -2.60 67.16 36.95
N MET A 747 -1.73 67.84 36.20
CA MET A 747 -0.95 69.00 36.65
C MET A 747 -1.64 70.34 36.35
N GLY A 748 -2.88 70.34 35.86
CA GLY A 748 -3.69 71.55 35.59
C GLY A 748 -3.57 72.12 34.18
N VAL A 749 -2.89 71.44 33.25
CA VAL A 749 -2.77 71.88 31.84
C VAL A 749 -4.06 71.57 31.07
N SER A 750 -4.42 72.44 30.11
CA SER A 750 -5.57 72.22 29.22
C SER A 750 -5.43 70.95 28.38
N ARG A 751 -6.42 70.05 28.42
CA ARG A 751 -6.43 68.81 27.61
C ARG A 751 -6.32 69.10 26.12
N GLN A 752 -7.01 70.13 25.63
CA GLN A 752 -7.00 70.51 24.21
C GLN A 752 -5.63 71.02 23.76
N GLU A 753 -4.97 71.81 24.61
CA GLU A 753 -3.65 72.36 24.33
C GLU A 753 -2.58 71.26 24.37
N ALA A 754 -2.61 70.40 25.39
CA ALA A 754 -1.71 69.25 25.49
C ALA A 754 -1.90 68.26 24.33
N HIS A 755 -3.14 68.03 23.90
CA HIS A 755 -3.44 67.21 22.73
C HIS A 755 -2.88 67.82 21.44
N GLU A 756 -3.05 69.13 21.21
CA GLU A 756 -2.54 69.77 19.99
C GLU A 756 -1.00 69.79 19.94
N GLN A 757 -0.34 70.10 21.07
CA GLN A 757 1.12 70.07 21.17
C GLN A 757 1.67 68.66 20.89
N ILE A 758 1.09 67.61 21.49
CA ILE A 758 1.57 66.24 21.26
C ILE A 758 1.22 65.76 19.85
N ARG A 759 0.10 66.21 19.27
CA ARG A 759 -0.30 65.90 17.88
C ARG A 759 0.75 66.41 16.89
N VAL A 760 1.20 67.66 17.02
CA VAL A 760 2.25 68.23 16.15
C VAL A 760 3.53 67.37 16.20
N LEU A 761 4.05 67.08 17.40
CA LEU A 761 5.26 66.26 17.55
C LEU A 761 5.07 64.83 17.02
N SER A 762 3.86 64.27 17.14
CA SER A 762 3.51 62.95 16.59
C SER A 762 3.57 62.93 15.06
N PHE A 763 3.05 63.98 14.39
CA PHE A 763 3.12 64.10 12.93
C PHE A 763 4.57 64.24 12.43
N GLU A 764 5.40 65.02 13.13
CA GLU A 764 6.81 65.18 12.79
C GLU A 764 7.62 63.87 12.94
N ALA A 765 7.42 63.16 14.06
CA ALA A 765 8.06 61.87 14.29
C ALA A 765 7.55 60.80 13.29
N SER A 766 6.26 60.80 12.97
CA SER A 766 5.69 59.94 11.92
C SER A 766 6.30 60.22 10.55
N HIS A 767 6.50 61.49 10.18
CA HIS A 767 7.19 61.86 8.94
C HIS A 767 8.65 61.38 8.94
N GLN A 768 9.35 61.48 10.07
CA GLN A 768 10.72 60.98 10.17
C GLN A 768 10.82 59.46 10.01
N VAL A 769 9.89 58.69 10.58
CA VAL A 769 9.85 57.23 10.39
C VAL A 769 9.48 56.88 8.95
N GLN A 770 8.33 57.38 8.47
CA GLN A 770 7.73 56.92 7.22
C GLN A 770 8.33 57.55 5.95
N SER A 771 8.70 58.82 5.99
CA SER A 771 9.23 59.55 4.82
C SER A 771 10.75 59.61 4.78
N LEU A 772 11.43 59.51 5.93
CA LEU A 772 12.90 59.57 6.01
C LEU A 772 13.56 58.23 6.39
N GLY A 773 12.79 57.21 6.76
CA GLY A 773 13.32 55.87 7.09
C GLY A 773 14.20 55.82 8.34
N LYS A 774 14.02 56.78 9.27
CA LYS A 774 14.83 56.92 10.49
C LYS A 774 14.10 56.35 11.73
N PRO A 775 14.82 56.11 12.84
CA PRO A 775 14.18 55.76 14.11
C PRO A 775 13.18 56.81 14.59
N ASN A 776 12.22 56.37 15.41
CA ASN A 776 11.25 57.24 16.08
C ASN A 776 11.96 58.09 17.15
N ASP A 777 11.91 59.42 17.02
CA ASP A 777 12.54 60.38 17.93
C ASP A 777 11.52 61.13 18.81
N MET A 778 10.27 60.69 18.87
CA MET A 778 9.18 61.44 19.51
C MET A 778 9.47 61.80 20.97
N VAL A 779 10.05 60.89 21.77
CA VAL A 779 10.45 61.19 23.16
C VAL A 779 11.51 62.28 23.21
N GLU A 780 12.46 62.31 22.26
CA GLU A 780 13.46 63.37 22.20
C GLU A 780 12.84 64.73 21.85
N ARG A 781 11.83 64.75 20.98
CA ARG A 781 11.08 65.99 20.66
C ARG A 781 10.38 66.51 21.91
N ILE A 782 9.66 65.66 22.63
CA ILE A 782 9.01 66.00 23.90
C ILE A 782 10.04 66.57 24.91
N LYS A 783 11.22 65.93 25.04
CA LYS A 783 12.33 66.40 25.91
C LYS A 783 13.00 67.71 25.43
N LYS A 784 12.74 68.18 24.21
CA LYS A 784 13.27 69.44 23.64
C LYS A 784 12.21 70.56 23.57
N THR A 785 10.94 70.26 23.87
CA THR A 785 9.84 71.22 23.82
C THR A 785 9.42 71.65 25.24
N ASP A 786 9.65 72.92 25.58
CA ASP A 786 9.44 73.47 26.94
C ASP A 786 8.03 73.26 27.50
N PHE A 787 7.00 73.16 26.66
CA PHE A 787 5.62 72.86 27.08
C PHE A 787 5.52 71.56 27.89
N PHE A 788 6.35 70.55 27.58
CA PHE A 788 6.36 69.25 28.25
C PHE A 788 7.31 69.18 29.46
N LYS A 789 7.99 70.27 29.79
CA LYS A 789 8.94 70.33 30.91
C LYS A 789 8.43 69.80 32.26
N PRO A 790 7.14 69.97 32.65
CA PRO A 790 6.61 69.40 33.89
C PRO A 790 6.68 67.88 33.98
N ILE A 791 6.74 67.16 32.85
CA ILE A 791 6.72 65.69 32.80
C ILE A 791 8.05 65.07 32.33
N TRP A 792 9.10 65.85 32.05
CA TRP A 792 10.36 65.32 31.49
C TRP A 792 11.00 64.22 32.35
N ALA A 793 10.87 64.31 33.68
CA ALA A 793 11.36 63.30 34.62
C ALA A 793 10.52 62.00 34.60
N ASP A 794 9.24 62.08 34.26
CA ASP A 794 8.34 60.93 34.19
C ASP A 794 8.50 60.13 32.88
N LEU A 795 9.07 60.73 31.82
CA LEU A 795 9.10 60.13 30.48
C LEU A 795 9.84 58.81 30.39
N ASP A 796 10.96 58.66 31.12
CA ASP A 796 11.74 57.41 31.08
C ASP A 796 11.02 56.27 31.82
N ASP A 797 10.21 56.60 32.83
CA ASP A 797 9.30 55.64 33.49
C ASP A 797 8.08 55.33 32.61
N MET A 798 7.55 56.30 31.86
CA MET A 798 6.48 56.08 30.88
C MET A 798 6.91 55.18 29.70
N MET A 799 8.20 55.02 29.44
CA MET A 799 8.70 54.15 28.36
C MET A 799 8.81 52.66 28.74
N LYS A 800 8.33 52.26 29.93
CA LYS A 800 8.32 50.86 30.40
C LYS A 800 7.14 50.06 29.81
N PRO A 801 7.37 49.07 28.94
CA PRO A 801 6.28 48.34 28.25
C PRO A 801 5.29 47.63 29.18
N GLU A 802 5.74 47.23 30.38
CA GLU A 802 4.96 46.49 31.36
C GLU A 802 3.78 47.31 31.92
N LEU A 803 3.87 48.64 31.86
CA LEU A 803 2.76 49.53 32.25
C LEU A 803 1.56 49.44 31.30
N TYR A 804 1.79 48.99 30.07
CA TYR A 804 0.81 49.05 28.98
C TYR A 804 0.12 47.71 28.69
N ILE A 805 0.52 46.63 29.37
CA ILE A 805 -0.10 45.30 29.19
C ILE A 805 -1.53 45.21 29.74
N GLY A 806 -2.01 46.24 30.45
CA GLY A 806 -3.34 46.27 31.07
C GLY A 806 -3.57 45.08 32.00
N ARG A 807 -4.63 44.30 31.75
CA ARG A 807 -4.97 43.09 32.54
C ARG A 807 -4.48 41.78 31.91
N SER A 808 -3.51 41.83 30.99
CA SER A 808 -3.14 40.67 30.16
C SER A 808 -2.74 39.44 30.97
N ALA A 809 -1.82 39.60 31.95
CA ALA A 809 -1.37 38.51 32.79
C ALA A 809 -2.51 37.90 33.65
N GLN A 810 -3.37 38.73 34.23
CA GLN A 810 -4.49 38.26 35.08
C GLN A 810 -5.60 37.58 34.26
N LEU A 811 -5.76 37.95 32.98
CA LEU A 811 -6.66 37.24 32.06
C LEU A 811 -6.11 35.86 31.69
N VAL A 812 -4.80 35.74 31.49
CA VAL A 812 -4.13 34.44 31.30
C VAL A 812 -4.28 33.58 32.55
N ASP A 813 -3.99 34.11 33.74
CA ASP A 813 -4.15 33.36 35.00
C ASP A 813 -5.59 32.90 35.22
N LYS A 814 -6.60 33.73 34.90
CA LYS A 814 -8.01 33.36 35.01
C LYS A 814 -8.43 32.24 34.04
N PHE A 815 -7.77 32.13 32.89
CA PHE A 815 -8.13 31.16 31.84
C PHE A 815 -7.28 29.88 31.90
N CYS A 816 -5.96 30.03 31.88
CA CYS A 816 -4.96 28.97 31.85
C CYS A 816 -4.42 28.59 33.23
N GLY A 817 -4.47 29.47 34.22
CA GLY A 817 -3.86 29.24 35.54
C GLY A 817 -4.66 28.31 36.46
N PRO A 818 -4.19 28.10 37.71
CA PRO A 818 -4.83 27.21 38.68
C PRO A 818 -6.30 27.58 38.94
N GLY A 819 -7.19 26.60 38.81
CA GLY A 819 -8.64 26.76 38.87
C GLY A 819 -9.27 27.42 37.64
N GLY A 820 -8.49 27.70 36.59
CA GLY A 820 -8.92 28.32 35.34
C GLY A 820 -9.82 27.44 34.48
N LYS A 821 -10.48 28.04 33.49
CA LYS A 821 -11.43 27.31 32.61
C LYS A 821 -10.72 26.22 31.79
N LEU A 822 -9.52 26.50 31.28
CA LEU A 822 -8.77 25.56 30.46
C LEU A 822 -8.20 24.41 31.30
N GLU A 823 -7.59 24.71 32.45
CA GLU A 823 -7.07 23.69 33.36
C GLU A 823 -8.16 22.68 33.75
N LYS A 824 -9.34 23.17 34.17
CA LYS A 824 -10.50 22.34 34.49
C LYS A 824 -10.95 21.45 33.34
N LYS A 825 -10.93 21.97 32.10
CA LYS A 825 -11.26 21.16 30.91
C LYS A 825 -10.25 20.04 30.67
N LEU A 826 -8.97 20.29 30.95
CA LEU A 826 -7.89 19.33 30.71
C LEU A 826 -7.71 18.30 31.84
N GLN A 827 -8.46 18.39 32.95
CA GLN A 827 -8.38 17.43 34.06
C GLN A 827 -8.62 15.97 33.64
N PRO A 828 -9.64 15.61 32.83
CA PRO A 828 -9.86 14.23 32.38
C PRO A 828 -8.74 13.68 31.49
N TYR A 829 -7.93 14.56 30.89
CA TYR A 829 -6.90 14.20 29.91
C TYR A 829 -5.48 14.13 30.50
N GLN A 830 -5.29 14.44 31.79
CA GLN A 830 -3.97 14.56 32.41
C GLN A 830 -3.08 13.33 32.22
N GLU A 831 -3.61 12.12 32.41
CA GLU A 831 -2.84 10.90 32.18
C GLU A 831 -2.38 10.76 30.72
N VAL A 832 -3.24 11.10 29.76
CA VAL A 832 -2.91 10.97 28.34
C VAL A 832 -1.92 12.06 27.92
N ILE A 833 -2.06 13.28 28.45
CA ILE A 833 -1.13 14.40 28.23
C ILE A 833 0.28 14.08 28.75
N GLN A 834 0.38 13.37 29.89
CA GLN A 834 1.64 12.92 30.49
C GLN A 834 2.26 11.72 29.77
N LYS A 835 1.43 10.78 29.28
CA LYS A 835 1.88 9.61 28.51
C LYS A 835 2.17 9.92 27.03
N ALA A 836 1.69 11.05 26.52
CA ALA A 836 1.91 11.50 25.14
C ALA A 836 3.40 11.69 24.85
N LYS A 837 3.91 10.97 23.86
CA LYS A 837 5.24 11.18 23.29
C LYS A 837 5.30 12.54 22.58
N ALA A 838 6.51 13.07 22.43
CA ALA A 838 6.75 14.21 21.55
C ALA A 838 6.29 13.89 20.12
N ALA A 839 5.74 14.88 19.42
CA ALA A 839 5.17 14.66 18.09
C ALA A 839 6.26 14.48 17.03
N GLU A 840 6.50 13.24 16.62
CA GLU A 840 7.33 12.88 15.47
C GLU A 840 6.57 13.13 14.16
N LEU A 841 7.22 13.76 13.19
CA LEU A 841 6.66 14.03 11.88
C LEU A 841 7.26 13.08 10.85
N ASN A 842 6.40 12.36 10.14
CA ASN A 842 6.77 11.66 8.91
C ASN A 842 7.26 12.70 7.86
N VAL A 843 8.36 12.40 7.17
CA VAL A 843 9.13 13.34 6.31
C VAL A 843 8.88 13.07 4.83
#